data_AF-A0A8J2N746-F1
#
_entry.id   AF-A0A8J2N746-F1
#
_cell.length_a   1.000
_cell.length_b   1.000
_cell.length_c   1.000
_cell.angle_alpha   90.00
_cell.angle_beta   90.00
_cell.angle_gamma   90.00
#
_symmetry.space_group_name_H-M   'P 1'
#
loop_
_entity.id
_entity.type
_entity.pdbx_description
1 polymer ?
#
loop_
_entity_poly.entity_id
_entity_poly.type
_entity_poly.pdbx_seq_one_letter_code
_entity_poly.pdbx_strand_id
1 'polypeptide(L)'
;MTTLIKIPCSSANIGPGFDVIGLALNLYLELEVTVTKKEKSEHSLNCKITYEGVGAEDVPLVAQDNLITRTAVYVLRCHGIRDFPAETHVHVKNPIPLGRGLGSSAAAIVGGVYLANEVGNLKLSRARMLDYCLMEERHPDNVAAALYGGFVGTYLNELSPEDTERLEIPLSEVLPQPAGGVDTGLRPPEPPLNIGHYTKFAWSPAIKCICVIPQFEVSTAKARAVLPESYSRKDAIFNMQRLAVLTTALGQATPDPDMIYTAMQDKLHQPYRRGLIPGLTEILQSVTPQSHPGLLGICLSGAGPTILALATENFDKIAEHLLQQFKKEGITCDWKLLEPAEEGTTVTRPSSTSQPTGEALTYASSGVSIDAGNQLVKQIKALTASTKRPGADGKIGGFGGLLDLQAAGYTEAPILVGAIDGIGTKVKIAFEMGKHDTVGIDLVAMNVNDLVVQGAEPLMFLDYYACSKLDVEGAAKFVEGVANGCRQSACALVGGETAEMPGIYQSGEYDAGGAAIGAIKQGATILPDTASMAEGDVLIGLASSGVHSNGFSLVRRIVETQGISYSDACPWSSGESLGTALLTPTKIYVKPLLAATRRGLIKGMAHITGGGLLENIPRMLPKTLAAELDAKSWPLLDVFKWLKSAGRLENTELARTFNTGLGMVLVVSQENVRTTMDRLQEYGEKVYVVGSLKKRTDADEDPLRLIFYAFPLPSFQHVRSHDTPAHTTHPINTTTPADPPLKGDATAAHPPPQKPDPTLESNDNGAPKEDSPPPIPPPPPNSPDFPEPGILFEDILPIFADPQLHEGLLRGLELSIEKQFGASGAKPDVVVGLDARGFLFGPSLALRLGASFVPVRKRGKLPGPCETAEYKKEYGSDFFQMQEGAVKSGQNVLIVDDIIATGGSAAAAGSLVKKLGGTIMGYLFILELDFLKGRDQLDAPVHTLLSGQEEKMEQ
;
A
#
# COMPACT_ATOMS: atom_id res chain seq x y z
N MET A 1 16.93 -36.13 3.33
CA MET A 1 16.40 -34.77 3.59
C MET A 1 14.94 -34.82 3.24
N THR A 2 14.04 -34.57 4.21
CA THR A 2 12.58 -34.65 4.04
C THR A 2 11.97 -33.25 3.97
N THR A 3 11.36 -32.91 2.84
CA THR A 3 10.56 -31.69 2.60
C THR A 3 9.11 -31.96 2.98
N LEU A 4 8.45 -31.07 3.72
CA LEU A 4 7.04 -31.16 4.09
C LEU A 4 6.22 -30.15 3.28
N ILE A 5 5.21 -30.59 2.55
CA ILE A 5 4.23 -29.75 1.85
C ILE A 5 2.91 -29.86 2.61
N LYS A 6 2.34 -28.76 3.11
CA LYS A 6 1.05 -28.74 3.80
C LYS A 6 0.01 -28.03 2.96
N ILE A 7 -1.10 -28.70 2.66
CA ILE A 7 -2.18 -28.21 1.80
C ILE A 7 -3.49 -28.20 2.60
N PRO A 8 -4.14 -27.05 2.83
CA PRO A 8 -5.42 -27.00 3.53
C PRO A 8 -6.52 -27.64 2.68
N CYS A 9 -7.53 -28.20 3.35
CA CYS A 9 -8.75 -28.62 2.69
C CYS A 9 -9.57 -27.40 2.25
N SER A 10 -10.51 -27.60 1.33
CA SER A 10 -11.37 -26.51 0.84
C SER A 10 -12.84 -26.88 0.92
N SER A 11 -13.66 -25.89 1.26
CA SER A 11 -15.10 -25.89 1.00
C SER A 11 -15.37 -24.95 -0.17
N ALA A 12 -16.28 -25.33 -1.06
CA ALA A 12 -16.56 -24.63 -2.30
C ALA A 12 -18.07 -24.55 -2.54
N ASN A 13 -18.52 -23.82 -3.55
CA ASN A 13 -19.94 -23.64 -3.84
C ASN A 13 -20.74 -23.11 -2.62
N ILE A 14 -20.10 -22.26 -1.80
CA ILE A 14 -20.68 -21.77 -0.54
C ILE A 14 -21.92 -20.94 -0.85
N GLY A 15 -23.09 -21.46 -0.46
CA GLY A 15 -24.38 -20.87 -0.77
C GLY A 15 -24.54 -20.59 -2.28
N PRO A 16 -24.76 -19.33 -2.71
CA PRO A 16 -24.97 -18.96 -4.10
C PRO A 16 -23.69 -18.97 -4.96
N GLY A 17 -22.51 -19.17 -4.38
CA GLY A 17 -21.20 -19.02 -5.02
C GLY A 17 -20.73 -20.20 -5.87
N PHE A 18 -21.63 -20.75 -6.70
CA PHE A 18 -21.35 -21.91 -7.54
C PHE A 18 -20.15 -21.69 -8.50
N ASP A 19 -19.15 -22.56 -8.45
CA ASP A 19 -17.87 -22.53 -9.20
C ASP A 19 -17.03 -21.24 -9.06
N VAL A 20 -17.39 -20.36 -8.12
CA VAL A 20 -16.76 -19.04 -7.92
C VAL A 20 -16.15 -18.93 -6.52
N ILE A 21 -16.88 -19.36 -5.49
CA ILE A 21 -16.51 -19.12 -4.10
C ILE A 21 -15.90 -20.36 -3.46
N GLY A 22 -14.71 -20.19 -2.89
CA GLY A 22 -14.01 -21.20 -2.11
C GLY A 22 -13.57 -20.66 -0.74
N LEU A 23 -13.42 -21.55 0.23
CA LEU A 23 -12.91 -21.28 1.57
C LEU A 23 -11.90 -22.35 1.94
N ALA A 24 -10.67 -21.96 2.22
CA ALA A 24 -9.67 -22.86 2.76
C ALA A 24 -9.92 -23.07 4.26
N LEU A 25 -9.84 -24.30 4.74
CA LEU A 25 -10.08 -24.65 6.14
C LEU A 25 -8.86 -25.34 6.76
N ASN A 26 -8.65 -25.14 8.06
CA ASN A 26 -7.46 -25.56 8.81
C ASN A 26 -7.33 -27.08 9.08
N LEU A 27 -7.70 -27.91 8.11
CA LEU A 27 -7.48 -29.36 8.08
C LEU A 27 -6.56 -29.68 6.90
N TYR A 28 -5.37 -30.22 7.15
CA TYR A 28 -4.29 -30.24 6.16
C TYR A 28 -3.98 -31.64 5.63
N LEU A 29 -3.88 -31.77 4.32
CA LEU A 29 -3.12 -32.82 3.64
C LEU A 29 -1.63 -32.49 3.77
N GLU A 30 -0.82 -33.45 4.24
CA GLU A 30 0.62 -33.27 4.38
C GLU A 30 1.36 -34.27 3.48
N LEU A 31 2.37 -33.78 2.73
CA LEU A 31 3.27 -34.59 1.92
C LEU A 31 4.68 -34.49 2.50
N GLU A 32 5.19 -35.57 3.07
CA GLU A 32 6.58 -35.72 3.47
C GLU A 32 7.38 -36.35 2.33
N VAL A 33 8.21 -35.54 1.69
CA VAL A 33 8.93 -35.88 0.46
C VAL A 33 10.41 -36.06 0.77
N THR A 34 10.96 -37.24 0.51
CA THR A 34 12.38 -37.54 0.64
C THR A 34 12.96 -37.96 -0.70
N VAL A 35 14.06 -37.36 -1.14
CA VAL A 35 14.78 -37.77 -2.35
C VAL A 35 16.15 -38.32 -1.96
N THR A 36 16.50 -39.52 -2.40
CA THR A 36 17.83 -40.11 -2.14
C THR A 36 18.81 -39.87 -3.31
N LYS A 37 20.06 -40.30 -3.16
CA LYS A 37 21.13 -40.15 -4.17
C LYS A 37 21.39 -41.43 -4.98
N LYS A 38 20.54 -42.46 -4.90
CA LYS A 38 20.79 -43.71 -5.64
C LYS A 38 20.59 -43.51 -7.14
N GLU A 39 21.36 -44.24 -7.96
CA GLU A 39 21.30 -44.11 -9.43
C GLU A 39 20.14 -44.90 -10.08
N LYS A 40 19.50 -45.82 -9.36
CA LYS A 40 18.41 -46.68 -9.86
C LYS A 40 17.36 -46.92 -8.77
N SER A 41 16.09 -46.93 -9.16
CA SER A 41 14.94 -47.27 -8.29
C SER A 41 14.30 -48.59 -8.74
N GLU A 42 13.77 -49.35 -7.79
CA GLU A 42 12.91 -50.53 -8.06
C GLU A 42 11.42 -50.15 -8.14
N HIS A 43 11.07 -48.89 -7.89
CA HIS A 43 9.70 -48.38 -7.90
C HIS A 43 9.36 -47.69 -9.23
N SER A 44 8.09 -47.79 -9.65
CA SER A 44 7.61 -47.13 -10.88
C SER A 44 7.79 -45.60 -10.81
N LEU A 45 8.18 -44.99 -11.94
CA LEU A 45 8.50 -43.56 -12.05
C LEU A 45 9.57 -43.07 -11.05
N ASN A 46 10.40 -43.96 -10.50
CA ASN A 46 11.34 -43.70 -9.40
C ASN A 46 10.70 -43.22 -8.08
N CYS A 47 9.38 -43.36 -7.92
CA CYS A 47 8.65 -42.83 -6.77
C CYS A 47 7.98 -43.94 -5.94
N LYS A 48 8.34 -44.02 -4.67
CA LYS A 48 7.59 -44.78 -3.66
C LYS A 48 6.56 -43.85 -3.05
N ILE A 49 5.31 -44.29 -2.93
CA ILE A 49 4.28 -43.56 -2.19
C ILE A 49 3.75 -44.41 -1.04
N THR A 50 3.61 -43.82 0.14
CA THR A 50 2.99 -44.42 1.31
C THR A 50 1.93 -43.49 1.85
N TYR A 51 0.85 -44.02 2.41
CA TYR A 51 -0.32 -43.22 2.78
C TYR A 51 -0.82 -43.59 4.17
N GLU A 52 -1.15 -42.59 4.97
CA GLU A 52 -1.88 -42.73 6.23
C GLU A 52 -2.99 -41.68 6.34
N GLY A 53 -4.02 -41.98 7.12
CA GLY A 53 -5.19 -41.13 7.31
C GLY A 53 -6.47 -41.75 6.75
N VAL A 54 -7.43 -40.91 6.39
CA VAL A 54 -8.78 -41.34 5.98
C VAL A 54 -8.76 -41.95 4.58
N GLY A 55 -9.33 -43.15 4.43
CA GLY A 55 -9.44 -43.87 3.16
C GLY A 55 -8.12 -44.46 2.64
N ALA A 56 -7.14 -44.71 3.52
CA ALA A 56 -5.82 -45.22 3.15
C ALA A 56 -5.88 -46.57 2.40
N GLU A 57 -6.89 -47.38 2.69
CA GLU A 57 -7.18 -48.68 2.09
C GLU A 57 -7.61 -48.60 0.60
N ASP A 58 -8.18 -47.47 0.18
CA ASP A 58 -8.78 -47.30 -1.15
C ASP A 58 -7.91 -46.43 -2.09
N VAL A 59 -6.80 -45.89 -1.59
CA VAL A 59 -5.90 -45.03 -2.36
C VAL A 59 -4.81 -45.85 -3.07
N PRO A 60 -4.63 -45.71 -4.40
CA PRO A 60 -3.56 -46.41 -5.10
C PRO A 60 -2.17 -46.03 -4.56
N LEU A 61 -1.35 -47.03 -4.23
CA LEU A 61 0.04 -46.84 -3.78
C LEU A 61 1.08 -47.02 -4.89
N VAL A 62 0.60 -47.10 -6.14
CA VAL A 62 1.44 -47.10 -7.34
C VAL A 62 1.50 -45.67 -7.87
N ALA A 63 2.70 -45.12 -8.06
CA ALA A 63 2.90 -43.72 -8.44
C ALA A 63 2.21 -43.32 -9.76
N GLN A 64 2.00 -44.28 -10.66
CA GLN A 64 1.31 -44.07 -11.94
C GLN A 64 -0.20 -43.92 -11.81
N ASP A 65 -0.79 -44.40 -10.70
CA ASP A 65 -2.23 -44.46 -10.48
C ASP A 65 -2.70 -43.43 -9.44
N ASN A 66 -1.80 -43.01 -8.55
CA ASN A 66 -2.12 -42.03 -7.50
C ASN A 66 -2.21 -40.60 -8.04
N LEU A 67 -3.28 -39.87 -7.69
CA LEU A 67 -3.54 -38.52 -8.19
C LEU A 67 -2.40 -37.53 -7.91
N ILE A 68 -1.84 -37.52 -6.71
CA ILE A 68 -0.77 -36.58 -6.30
C ILE A 68 0.45 -36.77 -7.20
N THR A 69 0.91 -38.01 -7.34
CA THR A 69 2.11 -38.33 -8.13
C THR A 69 1.85 -38.22 -9.62
N ARG A 70 0.64 -38.53 -10.10
CA ARG A 70 0.25 -38.33 -11.50
C ARG A 70 0.28 -36.86 -11.89
N THR A 71 -0.32 -35.99 -11.08
CA THR A 71 -0.29 -34.54 -11.30
C THR A 71 1.14 -34.03 -11.28
N ALA A 72 1.96 -34.51 -10.32
CA ALA A 72 3.37 -34.13 -10.27
C ALA A 72 4.13 -34.54 -11.55
N VAL A 73 3.90 -35.76 -12.05
CA VAL A 73 4.54 -36.28 -13.27
C VAL A 73 4.13 -35.50 -14.50
N TYR A 74 2.85 -35.10 -14.61
CA TYR A 74 2.38 -34.22 -15.67
C TYR A 74 3.18 -32.91 -15.68
N VAL A 75 3.30 -32.23 -14.54
CA VAL A 75 4.06 -30.98 -14.41
C VAL A 75 5.55 -31.18 -14.71
N LEU A 76 6.17 -32.25 -14.20
CA LEU A 76 7.57 -32.59 -14.47
C LEU A 76 7.82 -32.80 -15.98
N ARG A 77 6.93 -33.55 -16.65
CA ARG A 77 7.04 -33.85 -18.08
C ARG A 77 6.81 -32.61 -18.94
N CYS A 78 5.95 -31.69 -18.53
CA CYS A 78 5.86 -30.36 -19.13
C CYS A 78 7.21 -29.63 -19.08
N HIS A 79 8.09 -29.90 -18.11
CA HIS A 79 9.43 -29.32 -18.00
C HIS A 79 10.56 -30.24 -18.48
N GLY A 80 10.25 -31.28 -19.26
CA GLY A 80 11.26 -32.19 -19.83
C GLY A 80 11.81 -33.22 -18.86
N ILE A 81 11.24 -33.35 -17.65
CA ILE A 81 11.63 -34.34 -16.65
C ILE A 81 10.65 -35.53 -16.76
N ARG A 82 11.14 -36.70 -17.19
CA ARG A 82 10.27 -37.85 -17.54
C ARG A 82 9.71 -38.61 -16.34
N ASP A 83 10.56 -38.80 -15.33
CA ASP A 83 10.29 -39.53 -14.10
C ASP A 83 10.74 -38.70 -12.89
N PHE A 84 10.32 -39.07 -11.69
CA PHE A 84 10.84 -38.44 -10.48
C PHE A 84 12.36 -38.62 -10.37
N PRO A 85 13.07 -37.73 -9.64
CA PRO A 85 14.44 -38.00 -9.22
C PRO A 85 14.56 -39.38 -8.57
N ALA A 86 15.68 -40.06 -8.82
CA ALA A 86 15.88 -41.43 -8.42
C ALA A 86 15.70 -41.61 -6.89
N GLU A 87 14.86 -42.59 -6.51
CA GLU A 87 14.42 -42.84 -5.14
C GLU A 87 13.75 -41.62 -4.46
N THR A 88 12.70 -41.09 -5.08
CA THR A 88 11.75 -40.19 -4.41
C THR A 88 10.78 -41.02 -3.56
N HIS A 89 10.59 -40.65 -2.30
CA HIS A 89 9.58 -41.21 -1.41
C HIS A 89 8.63 -40.09 -0.98
N VAL A 90 7.34 -40.26 -1.30
CA VAL A 90 6.25 -39.37 -0.90
C VAL A 90 5.43 -40.10 0.16
N HIS A 91 5.52 -39.66 1.40
CA HIS A 91 4.64 -40.11 2.46
C HIS A 91 3.49 -39.12 2.64
N VAL A 92 2.28 -39.57 2.40
CA VAL A 92 1.05 -38.78 2.45
C VAL A 92 0.35 -38.99 3.78
N LYS A 93 0.04 -37.90 4.49
CA LYS A 93 -0.84 -37.89 5.66
C LYS A 93 -2.09 -37.10 5.32
N ASN A 94 -3.22 -37.78 5.16
CA ASN A 94 -4.46 -37.14 4.72
C ASN A 94 -5.60 -37.33 5.72
N PRO A 95 -5.86 -36.35 6.59
CA PRO A 95 -7.03 -36.35 7.46
C PRO A 95 -8.30 -35.83 6.76
N ILE A 96 -8.22 -35.40 5.49
CA ILE A 96 -9.33 -34.86 4.73
C ILE A 96 -10.22 -36.03 4.24
N PRO A 97 -11.53 -36.03 4.52
CA PRO A 97 -12.41 -37.09 4.07
C PRO A 97 -12.56 -37.13 2.53
N LEU A 98 -12.22 -38.27 1.93
CA LEU A 98 -12.30 -38.50 0.48
C LEU A 98 -13.76 -38.50 0.01
N GLY A 99 -14.03 -37.91 -1.16
CA GLY A 99 -15.35 -37.97 -1.81
C GLY A 99 -16.50 -37.28 -1.04
N ARG A 100 -16.20 -36.51 0.01
CA ARG A 100 -17.20 -36.03 0.98
C ARG A 100 -17.48 -34.53 0.96
N GLY A 101 -16.80 -33.75 0.12
CA GLY A 101 -17.10 -32.32 -0.06
C GLY A 101 -16.17 -31.34 0.69
N LEU A 102 -15.03 -31.81 1.19
CA LEU A 102 -13.98 -30.98 1.79
C LEU A 102 -12.74 -30.84 0.89
N GLY A 103 -12.91 -30.84 -0.44
CA GLY A 103 -11.83 -30.47 -1.35
C GLY A 103 -10.64 -31.42 -1.40
N SER A 104 -10.78 -32.69 -1.00
CA SER A 104 -9.62 -33.61 -0.97
C SER A 104 -8.96 -33.82 -2.34
N SER A 105 -9.72 -33.77 -3.44
CA SER A 105 -9.17 -33.86 -4.80
C SER A 105 -8.34 -32.62 -5.14
N ALA A 106 -8.86 -31.43 -4.85
CA ALA A 106 -8.16 -30.16 -5.07
C ALA A 106 -6.87 -30.08 -4.24
N ALA A 107 -6.93 -30.50 -2.97
CA ALA A 107 -5.75 -30.57 -2.13
C ALA A 107 -4.69 -31.54 -2.69
N ALA A 108 -5.11 -32.69 -3.24
CA ALA A 108 -4.22 -33.64 -3.89
C ALA A 108 -3.59 -33.09 -5.18
N ILE A 109 -4.35 -32.37 -6.02
CA ILE A 109 -3.86 -31.73 -7.25
C ILE A 109 -2.85 -30.63 -6.91
N VAL A 110 -3.21 -29.71 -6.00
CA VAL A 110 -2.30 -28.66 -5.52
C VAL A 110 -1.04 -29.29 -4.91
N GLY A 111 -1.19 -30.33 -4.09
CA GLY A 111 -0.08 -31.09 -3.54
C GLY A 111 0.82 -31.72 -4.61
N GLY A 112 0.25 -32.25 -5.70
CA GLY A 112 1.00 -32.77 -6.84
C GLY A 112 1.78 -31.71 -7.60
N VAL A 113 1.19 -30.54 -7.83
CA VAL A 113 1.88 -29.40 -8.47
C VAL A 113 3.05 -28.91 -7.61
N TYR A 114 2.85 -28.76 -6.30
CA TYR A 114 3.93 -28.42 -5.37
C TYR A 114 4.99 -29.51 -5.30
N LEU A 115 4.59 -30.79 -5.25
CA LEU A 115 5.52 -31.91 -5.27
C LEU A 115 6.43 -31.85 -6.49
N ALA A 116 5.89 -31.65 -7.69
CA ALA A 116 6.68 -31.47 -8.91
C ALA A 116 7.61 -30.27 -8.84
N ASN A 117 7.10 -29.14 -8.35
CA ASN A 117 7.91 -27.93 -8.20
C ASN A 117 9.12 -28.16 -7.29
N GLU A 118 8.93 -28.89 -6.19
CA GLU A 118 9.99 -29.18 -5.22
C GLU A 118 10.99 -30.22 -5.74
N VAL A 119 10.53 -31.36 -6.24
CA VAL A 119 11.42 -32.44 -6.69
C VAL A 119 12.10 -32.11 -8.03
N GLY A 120 11.43 -31.33 -8.89
CA GLY A 120 11.95 -30.87 -10.17
C GLY A 120 12.74 -29.56 -10.09
N ASN A 121 12.74 -28.88 -8.94
CA ASN A 121 13.32 -27.54 -8.75
C ASN A 121 12.87 -26.55 -9.84
N LEU A 122 11.57 -26.54 -10.12
CA LEU A 122 10.98 -25.85 -11.28
C LEU A 122 10.82 -24.33 -11.07
N LYS A 123 10.80 -23.88 -9.81
CA LYS A 123 10.66 -22.47 -9.40
C LYS A 123 9.41 -21.79 -9.98
N LEU A 124 8.30 -22.52 -10.05
CA LEU A 124 7.02 -21.99 -10.52
C LEU A 124 6.48 -20.92 -9.56
N SER A 125 5.88 -19.87 -10.10
CA SER A 125 5.08 -18.92 -9.31
C SER A 125 3.75 -19.54 -8.90
N ARG A 126 3.13 -19.08 -7.82
CA ARG A 126 1.78 -19.55 -7.41
C ARG A 126 0.74 -19.34 -8.53
N ALA A 127 0.81 -18.24 -9.27
CA ALA A 127 -0.04 -18.01 -10.44
C ALA A 127 0.16 -19.09 -11.51
N ARG A 128 1.41 -19.47 -11.80
CA ARG A 128 1.67 -20.54 -12.75
C ARG A 128 1.26 -21.92 -12.22
N MET A 129 1.40 -22.16 -10.92
CA MET A 129 0.88 -23.37 -10.29
C MET A 129 -0.64 -23.46 -10.39
N LEU A 130 -1.35 -22.34 -10.27
CA LEU A 130 -2.80 -22.30 -10.49
C LEU A 130 -3.15 -22.76 -11.92
N ASP A 131 -2.44 -22.30 -12.96
CA ASP A 131 -2.68 -22.77 -14.33
C ASP A 131 -2.53 -24.29 -14.46
N TYR A 132 -1.51 -24.87 -13.82
CA TYR A 132 -1.33 -26.34 -13.80
C TYR A 132 -2.45 -27.05 -13.04
N CYS A 133 -2.91 -26.49 -11.92
CA CYS A 133 -4.06 -27.02 -11.18
C CYS A 133 -5.34 -26.95 -12.03
N LEU A 134 -5.58 -25.85 -12.74
CA LEU A 134 -6.78 -25.62 -13.55
C LEU A 134 -6.84 -26.50 -14.80
N MET A 135 -5.70 -27.00 -15.26
CA MET A 135 -5.67 -28.02 -16.30
C MET A 135 -6.24 -29.36 -15.81
N GLU A 136 -6.02 -29.73 -14.55
CA GLU A 136 -6.55 -30.98 -13.96
C GLU A 136 -7.96 -30.78 -13.39
N GLU A 137 -8.21 -29.64 -12.74
CA GLU A 137 -9.50 -29.28 -12.14
C GLU A 137 -9.99 -27.94 -12.70
N ARG A 138 -10.90 -28.00 -13.68
CA ARG A 138 -11.41 -26.82 -14.39
C ARG A 138 -12.23 -25.85 -13.53
N HIS A 139 -12.53 -26.18 -12.27
CA HIS A 139 -13.30 -25.33 -11.38
C HIS A 139 -12.32 -24.64 -10.42
N PRO A 140 -12.20 -23.31 -10.49
CA PRO A 140 -11.12 -22.62 -9.80
C PRO A 140 -11.33 -22.47 -8.29
N ASP A 141 -12.57 -22.57 -7.81
CA ASP A 141 -12.95 -22.33 -6.42
C ASP A 141 -12.17 -23.17 -5.39
N ASN A 142 -12.12 -24.48 -5.54
CA ASN A 142 -11.43 -25.37 -4.61
C ASN A 142 -9.91 -25.25 -4.69
N VAL A 143 -9.37 -25.29 -5.91
CA VAL A 143 -7.91 -25.26 -6.11
C VAL A 143 -7.32 -23.92 -5.70
N ALA A 144 -8.01 -22.80 -5.96
CA ALA A 144 -7.56 -21.49 -5.53
C ALA A 144 -7.63 -21.36 -4.00
N ALA A 145 -8.68 -21.87 -3.35
CA ALA A 145 -8.77 -21.89 -1.89
C ALA A 145 -7.61 -22.69 -1.28
N ALA A 146 -7.39 -23.94 -1.74
CA ALA A 146 -6.29 -24.77 -1.25
C ALA A 146 -4.90 -24.17 -1.52
N LEU A 147 -4.73 -23.51 -2.67
CA LEU A 147 -3.47 -22.89 -3.08
C LEU A 147 -3.14 -21.59 -2.32
N TYR A 148 -4.10 -20.67 -2.24
CA TYR A 148 -3.90 -19.29 -1.75
C TYR A 148 -4.38 -19.05 -0.32
N GLY A 149 -5.30 -19.86 0.21
CA GLY A 149 -5.85 -19.74 1.55
C GLY A 149 -6.96 -18.69 1.69
N GLY A 150 -7.63 -18.73 2.84
CA GLY A 150 -8.70 -17.80 3.22
C GLY A 150 -10.00 -18.00 2.42
N PHE A 151 -10.85 -16.97 2.43
CA PHE A 151 -12.10 -16.90 1.68
C PHE A 151 -11.86 -16.24 0.32
N VAL A 152 -12.07 -16.98 -0.78
CA VAL A 152 -11.67 -16.56 -2.13
C VAL A 152 -12.85 -16.53 -3.10
N GLY A 153 -12.80 -15.56 -4.02
CA GLY A 153 -13.60 -15.52 -5.24
C GLY A 153 -12.73 -15.77 -6.45
N THR A 154 -13.25 -16.49 -7.43
CA THR A 154 -12.48 -16.93 -8.60
C THR A 154 -13.27 -16.80 -9.90
N TYR A 155 -12.56 -16.61 -11.00
CA TYR A 155 -13.12 -16.64 -12.34
C TYR A 155 -12.08 -17.13 -13.35
N LEU A 156 -12.56 -17.65 -14.48
CA LEU A 156 -11.73 -18.08 -15.61
C LEU A 156 -11.66 -16.96 -16.65
N ASN A 157 -10.50 -16.77 -17.28
CA ASN A 157 -10.33 -15.81 -18.36
C ASN A 157 -10.86 -16.36 -19.70
N GLU A 158 -11.22 -15.45 -20.59
CA GLU A 158 -11.33 -15.78 -22.01
C GLU A 158 -9.94 -16.14 -22.55
N LEU A 159 -9.82 -17.31 -23.17
CA LEU A 159 -8.58 -17.77 -23.78
C LEU A 159 -8.45 -17.18 -25.20
N SER A 160 -7.21 -17.05 -25.69
CA SER A 160 -6.95 -16.63 -27.08
C SER A 160 -7.64 -17.57 -28.07
N PRO A 161 -7.97 -17.13 -29.31
CA PRO A 161 -8.46 -18.05 -30.34
C PRO A 161 -7.52 -19.23 -30.58
N GLU A 162 -6.19 -19.04 -30.51
CA GLU A 162 -5.24 -20.15 -30.66
C GLU A 162 -5.31 -21.16 -29.49
N ASP A 163 -5.49 -20.70 -28.25
CA ASP A 163 -5.67 -21.56 -27.08
C ASP A 163 -7.09 -22.15 -27.00
N THR A 164 -8.06 -21.49 -27.63
CA THR A 164 -9.44 -21.98 -27.79
C THR A 164 -9.52 -23.04 -28.89
N GLU A 165 -8.77 -22.91 -29.99
CA GLU A 165 -8.67 -23.92 -31.05
C GLU A 165 -7.91 -25.19 -30.60
N ARG A 166 -7.10 -25.10 -29.53
CA ARG A 166 -6.56 -26.29 -28.85
C ARG A 166 -7.64 -27.15 -28.17
N LEU A 167 -8.90 -26.70 -28.08
CA LEU A 167 -10.03 -27.43 -27.52
C LEU A 167 -10.65 -28.43 -28.50
N GLU A 168 -9.99 -29.58 -28.70
CA GLU A 168 -10.69 -30.81 -29.08
C GLU A 168 -10.16 -32.03 -28.32
N ILE A 169 -10.12 -31.97 -26.99
CA ILE A 169 -10.36 -33.17 -26.17
C ILE A 169 -11.05 -32.72 -24.87
N PRO A 170 -12.22 -33.28 -24.49
CA PRO A 170 -12.77 -33.12 -23.15
C PRO A 170 -11.68 -33.49 -22.14
N LEU A 171 -11.36 -32.67 -21.12
CA LEU A 171 -10.28 -33.05 -20.17
C LEU A 171 -10.63 -34.29 -19.32
N SER A 172 -11.89 -34.74 -19.33
CA SER A 172 -12.28 -36.08 -18.88
C SER A 172 -11.67 -37.22 -19.72
N GLU A 173 -11.10 -36.90 -20.88
CA GLU A 173 -10.50 -37.79 -21.89
C GLU A 173 -9.06 -37.43 -22.30
N VAL A 174 -8.48 -36.27 -21.91
CA VAL A 174 -7.04 -35.98 -22.15
C VAL A 174 -6.14 -36.95 -21.38
N LEU A 175 -6.66 -37.52 -20.29
CA LEU A 175 -6.15 -38.77 -19.77
C LEU A 175 -7.35 -39.73 -19.64
N PRO A 176 -7.56 -40.72 -20.54
CA PRO A 176 -8.36 -41.87 -20.13
C PRO A 176 -7.73 -42.41 -18.84
N GLN A 177 -8.51 -42.99 -17.92
CA GLN A 177 -7.90 -43.86 -16.91
C GLN A 177 -7.02 -44.87 -17.69
N PRO A 178 -5.67 -44.85 -17.67
CA PRO A 178 -4.69 -44.31 -16.71
C PRO A 178 -3.51 -43.51 -17.38
N ALA A 179 -3.75 -42.38 -18.06
CA ALA A 179 -2.72 -41.84 -18.97
C ALA A 179 -1.67 -40.88 -18.37
N GLY A 180 -1.79 -40.46 -17.11
CA GLY A 180 -0.80 -39.56 -16.50
C GLY A 180 0.52 -40.26 -16.12
N GLY A 181 0.42 -41.56 -15.79
CA GLY A 181 1.57 -42.38 -15.39
C GLY A 181 2.35 -42.99 -16.56
N VAL A 182 1.72 -43.19 -17.72
CA VAL A 182 2.34 -43.84 -18.89
C VAL A 182 3.19 -42.84 -19.66
N ASP A 183 4.47 -43.12 -19.87
CA ASP A 183 5.32 -42.28 -20.71
C ASP A 183 5.04 -42.57 -22.19
N THR A 184 4.41 -41.63 -22.88
CA THR A 184 4.13 -41.73 -24.32
C THR A 184 5.34 -41.34 -25.19
N GLY A 185 6.44 -40.90 -24.57
CA GLY A 185 7.60 -40.33 -25.28
C GLY A 185 7.36 -38.92 -25.82
N LEU A 186 6.13 -38.42 -25.81
CA LEU A 186 5.77 -37.06 -26.21
C LEU A 186 5.80 -36.11 -25.01
N ARG A 187 6.05 -34.83 -25.25
CA ARG A 187 5.91 -33.79 -24.21
C ARG A 187 4.42 -33.46 -24.08
N PRO A 188 3.83 -33.56 -22.88
CA PRO A 188 2.43 -33.17 -22.68
C PRO A 188 2.23 -31.67 -22.96
N PRO A 189 1.01 -31.25 -23.33
CA PRO A 189 0.73 -29.85 -23.59
C PRO A 189 0.90 -29.03 -22.31
N GLU A 190 1.60 -27.90 -22.41
CA GLU A 190 1.66 -26.95 -21.31
C GLU A 190 0.32 -26.20 -21.16
N PRO A 191 -0.11 -25.89 -19.92
CA PRO A 191 -1.27 -25.04 -19.71
C PRO A 191 -1.10 -23.68 -20.40
N PRO A 192 -2.16 -23.08 -20.95
CA PRO A 192 -2.19 -21.64 -21.24
C PRO A 192 -1.77 -20.82 -20.01
N LEU A 193 -1.30 -19.60 -20.23
CA LEU A 193 -0.96 -18.68 -19.14
C LEU A 193 -2.22 -17.92 -18.71
N ASN A 194 -2.37 -17.71 -17.39
CA ASN A 194 -3.47 -16.96 -16.80
C ASN A 194 -4.85 -17.57 -17.11
N ILE A 195 -5.03 -18.87 -16.88
CA ILE A 195 -6.31 -19.57 -17.11
C ILE A 195 -7.40 -19.03 -16.17
N GLY A 196 -7.03 -18.70 -14.93
CA GLY A 196 -7.97 -18.18 -13.94
C GLY A 196 -7.33 -17.17 -13.01
N HIS A 197 -8.17 -16.31 -12.45
CA HIS A 197 -7.82 -15.33 -11.43
C HIS A 197 -8.57 -15.61 -10.14
N TYR A 198 -8.03 -15.05 -9.06
CA TYR A 198 -8.67 -15.07 -7.77
C TYR A 198 -8.61 -13.68 -7.12
N THR A 199 -9.52 -13.45 -6.19
CA THR A 199 -9.46 -12.38 -5.21
C THR A 199 -9.70 -12.99 -3.82
N LYS A 200 -9.11 -12.41 -2.79
CA LYS A 200 -9.44 -12.76 -1.40
C LYS A 200 -10.47 -11.76 -0.88
N PHE A 201 -11.51 -12.29 -0.26
CA PHE A 201 -12.49 -11.49 0.46
C PHE A 201 -12.12 -11.44 1.94
N ALA A 202 -12.61 -10.39 2.62
CA ALA A 202 -12.51 -10.31 4.07
C ALA A 202 -13.36 -11.43 4.72
N TRP A 203 -12.88 -11.92 5.85
CA TRP A 203 -13.58 -12.90 6.67
C TRP A 203 -13.56 -12.43 8.13
N SER A 204 -14.73 -12.41 8.76
CA SER A 204 -14.85 -12.06 10.17
C SER A 204 -14.27 -13.15 11.07
N PRO A 205 -13.28 -12.86 11.92
CA PRO A 205 -12.66 -13.86 12.81
C PRO A 205 -13.64 -14.49 13.81
N ALA A 206 -14.79 -13.84 14.05
CA ALA A 206 -15.86 -14.38 14.88
C ALA A 206 -16.55 -15.60 14.24
N ILE A 207 -16.45 -15.79 12.92
CA ILE A 207 -17.15 -16.86 12.19
C ILE A 207 -16.28 -18.12 12.15
N LYS A 208 -16.83 -19.21 12.68
CA LYS A 208 -16.27 -20.57 12.58
C LYS A 208 -17.15 -21.47 11.72
N CYS A 209 -16.54 -22.55 11.22
CA CYS A 209 -17.16 -23.48 10.29
C CYS A 209 -17.46 -24.82 10.97
N ILE A 210 -18.72 -25.13 11.18
CA ILE A 210 -19.18 -26.45 11.62
C ILE A 210 -19.36 -27.30 10.36
N CYS A 211 -18.49 -28.29 10.18
CA CYS A 211 -18.52 -29.21 9.05
C CYS A 211 -19.10 -30.56 9.50
N VAL A 212 -20.34 -30.87 9.11
CA VAL A 212 -20.99 -32.16 9.37
C VAL A 212 -20.76 -33.07 8.18
N ILE A 213 -20.08 -34.19 8.41
CA ILE A 213 -19.48 -35.07 7.40
C ILE A 213 -20.18 -36.43 7.42
N PRO A 214 -21.09 -36.71 6.47
CA PRO A 214 -21.72 -38.01 6.33
C PRO A 214 -20.75 -39.12 5.93
N GLN A 215 -21.00 -40.34 6.42
CA GLN A 215 -20.21 -41.54 6.12
C GLN A 215 -20.66 -42.20 4.79
N PHE A 216 -20.78 -41.41 3.72
CA PHE A 216 -20.97 -41.86 2.35
C PHE A 216 -20.39 -40.85 1.37
N GLU A 217 -20.20 -41.24 0.11
CA GLU A 217 -19.55 -40.40 -0.90
C GLU A 217 -20.49 -39.97 -2.02
N VAL A 218 -20.27 -38.75 -2.52
CA VAL A 218 -20.89 -38.26 -3.75
C VAL A 218 -19.78 -37.75 -4.65
N SER A 219 -19.57 -38.43 -5.77
CA SER A 219 -18.58 -38.02 -6.77
C SER A 219 -18.98 -36.68 -7.43
N THR A 220 -18.01 -35.82 -7.72
CA THR A 220 -18.21 -34.55 -8.44
C THR A 220 -18.96 -34.74 -9.77
N ALA A 221 -18.68 -35.81 -10.50
CA ALA A 221 -19.36 -36.12 -11.76
C ALA A 221 -20.88 -36.33 -11.56
N LYS A 222 -21.29 -37.17 -10.59
CA LYS A 222 -22.71 -37.36 -10.24
C LYS A 222 -23.38 -36.07 -9.78
N ALA A 223 -22.68 -35.26 -8.97
CA ALA A 223 -23.20 -33.99 -8.48
C ALA A 223 -23.37 -32.92 -9.56
N ARG A 224 -22.62 -33.01 -10.67
CA ARG A 224 -22.79 -32.17 -11.86
C ARG A 224 -23.86 -32.70 -12.80
N ALA A 225 -23.95 -34.02 -12.97
CA ALA A 225 -24.92 -34.66 -13.87
C ALA A 225 -26.40 -34.38 -13.51
N VAL A 226 -26.68 -33.98 -12.27
CA VAL A 226 -28.03 -33.60 -11.82
C VAL A 226 -28.36 -32.12 -12.04
N LEU A 227 -27.38 -31.28 -12.43
CA LEU A 227 -27.60 -29.87 -12.72
C LEU A 227 -28.31 -29.70 -14.07
N PRO A 228 -29.18 -28.70 -14.22
CA PRO A 228 -29.88 -28.47 -15.48
C PRO A 228 -28.94 -27.89 -16.54
N GLU A 229 -29.24 -28.12 -17.81
CA GLU A 229 -28.50 -27.51 -18.93
C GLU A 229 -28.75 -26.00 -19.04
N SER A 230 -29.84 -25.48 -18.46
CA SER A 230 -30.18 -24.06 -18.48
C SER A 230 -30.89 -23.63 -17.20
N TYR A 231 -30.73 -22.34 -16.87
CA TYR A 231 -31.34 -21.71 -15.70
C TYR A 231 -32.30 -20.59 -16.12
N SER A 232 -33.33 -20.37 -15.30
CA SER A 232 -34.20 -19.22 -15.51
C SER A 232 -33.44 -17.91 -15.21
N ARG A 233 -33.72 -16.85 -15.98
CA ARG A 233 -33.18 -15.51 -15.70
C ARG A 233 -33.45 -15.07 -14.25
N LYS A 234 -34.62 -15.44 -13.71
CA LYS A 234 -35.01 -15.10 -12.33
C LYS A 234 -34.10 -15.76 -11.30
N ASP A 235 -33.73 -17.03 -11.51
CA ASP A 235 -32.89 -17.76 -10.56
C ASP A 235 -31.42 -17.36 -10.69
N ALA A 236 -30.94 -17.06 -11.91
CA ALA A 236 -29.62 -16.48 -12.11
C ALA A 236 -29.48 -15.10 -11.41
N ILE A 237 -30.44 -14.18 -11.62
CA ILE A 237 -30.45 -12.87 -10.93
C ILE A 237 -30.52 -13.06 -9.40
N PHE A 238 -31.33 -14.01 -8.93
CA PHE A 238 -31.43 -14.31 -7.51
C PHE A 238 -30.07 -14.69 -6.93
N ASN A 239 -29.35 -15.63 -7.55
CA ASN A 239 -28.02 -16.02 -7.09
C ASN A 239 -27.01 -14.89 -7.15
N MET A 240 -26.99 -14.07 -8.22
CA MET A 240 -26.08 -12.93 -8.32
C MET A 240 -26.28 -11.91 -7.19
N GLN A 241 -27.54 -11.58 -6.87
CA GLN A 241 -27.86 -10.68 -5.75
C GLN A 241 -27.34 -11.23 -4.42
N ARG A 242 -27.52 -12.53 -4.20
CA ARG A 242 -27.13 -13.22 -2.97
C ARG A 242 -25.63 -13.32 -2.83
N LEU A 243 -24.94 -13.66 -3.92
CA LEU A 243 -23.48 -13.71 -3.99
C LEU A 243 -22.85 -12.35 -3.67
N ALA A 244 -23.34 -11.27 -4.29
CA ALA A 244 -22.82 -9.91 -4.07
C ALA A 244 -22.95 -9.45 -2.60
N VAL A 245 -24.05 -9.83 -1.93
CA VAL A 245 -24.25 -9.53 -0.51
C VAL A 245 -23.38 -10.44 0.36
N LEU A 246 -23.30 -11.74 0.04
CA LEU A 246 -22.59 -12.73 0.85
C LEU A 246 -21.10 -12.41 0.99
N THR A 247 -20.44 -12.04 -0.11
CA THR A 247 -18.99 -11.73 -0.11
C THR A 247 -18.63 -10.57 0.80
N THR A 248 -19.56 -9.63 0.99
CA THR A 248 -19.37 -8.47 1.85
C THR A 248 -19.82 -8.75 3.28
N ALA A 249 -20.96 -9.44 3.46
CA ALA A 249 -21.55 -9.73 4.76
C ALA A 249 -20.64 -10.61 5.64
N LEU A 250 -19.95 -11.59 5.04
CA LEU A 250 -19.02 -12.46 5.76
C LEU A 250 -17.75 -11.74 6.25
N GLY A 251 -17.44 -10.57 5.71
CA GLY A 251 -16.29 -9.75 6.10
C GLY A 251 -16.59 -8.69 7.17
N GLN A 252 -17.84 -8.54 7.60
CA GLN A 252 -18.23 -7.52 8.58
C GLN A 252 -17.73 -7.87 9.99
N ALA A 253 -17.25 -6.86 10.73
CA ALA A 253 -16.74 -7.04 12.10
C ALA A 253 -17.78 -7.70 13.03
N THR A 254 -19.05 -7.33 12.86
CA THR A 254 -20.18 -7.97 13.54
C THR A 254 -21.04 -8.70 12.51
N PRO A 255 -21.00 -10.04 12.44
CA PRO A 255 -21.79 -10.80 11.48
C PRO A 255 -23.30 -10.62 11.71
N ASP A 256 -24.03 -10.19 10.67
CA ASP A 256 -25.50 -10.13 10.68
C ASP A 256 -26.08 -11.51 10.32
N PRO A 257 -26.70 -12.23 11.28
CA PRO A 257 -27.20 -13.59 11.04
C PRO A 257 -28.32 -13.64 9.99
N ASP A 258 -29.21 -12.64 9.95
CA ASP A 258 -30.35 -12.62 9.03
C ASP A 258 -29.89 -12.31 7.61
N MET A 259 -28.95 -11.39 7.47
CA MET A 259 -28.34 -11.05 6.19
C MET A 259 -27.54 -12.24 5.63
N ILE A 260 -26.66 -12.85 6.44
CA ILE A 260 -25.81 -13.97 6.00
C ILE A 260 -26.68 -15.18 5.66
N TYR A 261 -27.65 -15.55 6.50
CA TYR A 261 -28.53 -16.70 6.25
C TYR A 261 -29.34 -16.52 4.97
N THR A 262 -29.83 -15.30 4.74
CA THR A 262 -30.56 -14.95 3.51
C THR A 262 -29.63 -14.97 2.30
N ALA A 263 -28.41 -14.44 2.43
CA ALA A 263 -27.40 -14.38 1.38
C ALA A 263 -26.83 -15.76 1.01
N MET A 264 -26.86 -16.74 1.91
CA MET A 264 -26.43 -18.13 1.62
C MET A 264 -27.47 -18.96 0.85
N GLN A 265 -28.67 -18.43 0.61
CA GLN A 265 -29.69 -19.15 -0.16
C GLN A 265 -29.28 -19.31 -1.63
N ASP A 266 -29.44 -20.53 -2.14
CA ASP A 266 -29.02 -20.93 -3.49
C ASP A 266 -30.18 -21.45 -4.32
N LYS A 267 -30.11 -21.17 -5.63
CA LYS A 267 -31.00 -21.74 -6.64
C LYS A 267 -30.28 -22.38 -7.83
N LEU A 268 -28.95 -22.37 -7.87
CA LEU A 268 -28.21 -22.88 -9.02
C LEU A 268 -27.78 -24.35 -8.84
N HIS A 269 -27.47 -24.82 -7.64
CA HIS A 269 -26.91 -26.16 -7.47
C HIS A 269 -27.53 -26.99 -6.35
N GLN A 270 -27.79 -26.43 -5.17
CA GLN A 270 -28.30 -27.17 -4.02
C GLN A 270 -29.68 -27.79 -4.28
N PRO A 271 -30.66 -27.10 -4.90
CA PRO A 271 -31.98 -27.68 -5.14
C PRO A 271 -31.93 -28.91 -6.05
N TYR A 272 -30.98 -28.94 -6.99
CA TYR A 272 -30.80 -30.03 -7.93
C TYR A 272 -30.03 -31.21 -7.32
N ARG A 273 -29.14 -30.93 -6.35
CA ARG A 273 -28.36 -31.94 -5.63
C ARG A 273 -29.12 -32.66 -4.51
N ARG A 274 -30.30 -32.18 -4.13
CA ARG A 274 -31.12 -32.78 -3.05
C ARG A 274 -31.43 -34.27 -3.23
N GLY A 275 -31.49 -34.77 -4.47
CA GLY A 275 -31.72 -36.20 -4.75
C GLY A 275 -30.52 -37.10 -4.45
N LEU A 276 -29.32 -36.52 -4.26
CA LEU A 276 -28.08 -37.25 -3.98
C LEU A 276 -27.78 -37.38 -2.49
N ILE A 277 -28.43 -36.55 -1.66
CA ILE A 277 -28.17 -36.44 -0.22
C ILE A 277 -29.52 -36.60 0.50
N PRO A 278 -29.81 -37.77 1.09
CA PRO A 278 -31.06 -37.99 1.80
C PRO A 278 -31.27 -36.95 2.91
N GLY A 279 -32.48 -36.39 2.98
CA GLY A 279 -32.87 -35.38 3.96
C GLY A 279 -32.27 -33.98 3.76
N LEU A 280 -31.57 -33.69 2.66
CA LEU A 280 -30.89 -32.40 2.47
C LEU A 280 -31.82 -31.18 2.62
N THR A 281 -33.04 -31.26 2.08
CA THR A 281 -33.99 -30.14 2.13
C THR A 281 -34.40 -29.87 3.58
N GLU A 282 -34.72 -30.93 4.30
CA GLU A 282 -35.10 -30.91 5.71
C GLU A 282 -33.94 -30.39 6.57
N ILE A 283 -32.71 -30.84 6.30
CA ILE A 283 -31.51 -30.41 7.03
C ILE A 283 -31.27 -28.92 6.87
N LEU A 284 -31.23 -28.41 5.63
CA LEU A 284 -30.97 -26.99 5.36
C LEU A 284 -32.08 -26.07 5.90
N GLN A 285 -33.31 -26.59 6.05
CA GLN A 285 -34.45 -25.84 6.59
C GLN A 285 -34.67 -26.06 8.10
N SER A 286 -34.04 -27.07 8.71
CA SER A 286 -34.22 -27.42 10.12
C SER A 286 -33.57 -26.43 11.09
N VAL A 287 -32.59 -25.67 10.60
CA VAL A 287 -31.83 -24.71 11.39
C VAL A 287 -31.89 -23.33 10.73
N THR A 288 -32.19 -22.33 11.55
CA THR A 288 -32.24 -20.91 11.17
C THR A 288 -31.63 -20.07 12.29
N PRO A 289 -31.18 -18.84 12.03
CA PRO A 289 -30.67 -17.96 13.09
C PRO A 289 -31.66 -17.76 14.24
N GLN A 290 -32.97 -17.75 13.94
CA GLN A 290 -34.02 -17.60 14.95
C GLN A 290 -34.21 -18.85 15.82
N SER A 291 -34.06 -20.03 15.23
CA SER A 291 -34.24 -21.31 15.96
C SER A 291 -32.97 -21.76 16.67
N HIS A 292 -31.80 -21.36 16.18
CA HIS A 292 -30.49 -21.77 16.67
C HIS A 292 -29.59 -20.53 16.83
N PRO A 293 -29.63 -19.87 18.01
CA PRO A 293 -28.78 -18.72 18.28
C PRO A 293 -27.30 -19.01 18.03
N GLY A 294 -26.59 -18.06 17.43
CA GLY A 294 -25.19 -18.23 17.01
C GLY A 294 -25.01 -18.77 15.59
N LEU A 295 -26.03 -19.37 14.97
CA LEU A 295 -26.00 -19.75 13.56
C LEU A 295 -26.11 -18.51 12.67
N LEU A 296 -25.22 -18.41 11.68
CA LEU A 296 -25.25 -17.36 10.65
C LEU A 296 -25.77 -17.88 9.31
N GLY A 297 -25.49 -19.13 8.96
CA GLY A 297 -25.92 -19.69 7.70
C GLY A 297 -25.53 -21.15 7.51
N ILE A 298 -26.15 -21.80 6.53
CA ILE A 298 -25.96 -23.23 6.29
C ILE A 298 -26.06 -23.54 4.79
N CYS A 299 -25.17 -24.39 4.29
CA CYS A 299 -25.12 -24.77 2.89
C CYS A 299 -24.46 -26.14 2.69
N LEU A 300 -24.48 -26.62 1.45
CA LEU A 300 -23.70 -27.77 1.03
C LEU A 300 -22.23 -27.37 0.78
N SER A 301 -21.30 -28.20 1.25
CA SER A 301 -19.87 -28.01 0.99
C SER A 301 -19.46 -28.68 -0.32
N GLY A 302 -19.28 -27.88 -1.36
CA GLY A 302 -18.83 -28.33 -2.67
C GLY A 302 -19.83 -29.27 -3.35
N ALA A 303 -19.31 -30.31 -4.01
CA ALA A 303 -20.10 -31.32 -4.70
C ALA A 303 -20.43 -32.56 -3.81
N GLY A 304 -19.86 -32.62 -2.61
CA GLY A 304 -20.03 -33.76 -1.71
C GLY A 304 -21.17 -33.57 -0.70
N PRO A 305 -21.47 -34.59 0.12
CA PRO A 305 -22.56 -34.59 1.09
C PRO A 305 -22.31 -33.78 2.38
N THR A 306 -21.11 -33.24 2.59
CA THR A 306 -20.79 -32.45 3.81
C THR A 306 -21.68 -31.20 3.88
N ILE A 307 -22.24 -30.95 5.07
CA ILE A 307 -22.98 -29.73 5.38
C ILE A 307 -22.05 -28.76 6.09
N LEU A 308 -21.95 -27.54 5.55
CA LEU A 308 -21.20 -26.45 6.14
C LEU A 308 -22.18 -25.47 6.81
N ALA A 309 -22.08 -25.33 8.12
CA ALA A 309 -22.77 -24.30 8.88
C ALA A 309 -21.78 -23.26 9.41
N LEU A 310 -22.08 -21.99 9.18
CA LEU A 310 -21.33 -20.85 9.68
C LEU A 310 -21.97 -20.38 10.98
N ALA A 311 -21.16 -20.21 12.03
CA ALA A 311 -21.66 -19.81 13.34
C ALA A 311 -20.62 -18.99 14.12
N THR A 312 -21.07 -18.20 15.08
CA THR A 312 -20.21 -17.47 16.02
C THR A 312 -20.11 -18.14 17.39
N GLU A 313 -21.12 -18.91 17.76
CA GLU A 313 -21.23 -19.60 19.05
C GLU A 313 -22.20 -20.80 18.96
N ASN A 314 -22.41 -21.51 20.08
CA ASN A 314 -23.31 -22.68 20.18
C ASN A 314 -22.98 -23.84 19.23
N PHE A 315 -21.69 -23.99 18.88
CA PHE A 315 -21.22 -24.96 17.88
C PHE A 315 -21.70 -26.39 18.13
N ASP A 316 -21.51 -26.91 19.35
CA ASP A 316 -21.87 -28.29 19.69
C ASP A 316 -23.37 -28.55 19.51
N LYS A 317 -24.22 -27.63 19.98
CA LYS A 317 -25.69 -27.77 19.88
C LYS A 317 -26.17 -27.76 18.44
N ILE A 318 -25.61 -26.87 17.62
CA ILE A 318 -25.93 -26.81 16.19
C ILE A 318 -25.49 -28.11 15.51
N ALA A 319 -24.26 -28.58 15.78
CA ALA A 319 -23.75 -29.83 15.23
C ALA A 319 -24.60 -31.03 15.65
N GLU A 320 -24.92 -31.17 16.95
CA GLU A 320 -25.76 -32.24 17.48
C GLU A 320 -27.14 -32.28 16.82
N HIS A 321 -27.76 -31.11 16.58
CA HIS A 321 -29.03 -31.05 15.86
C HIS A 321 -28.90 -31.61 14.43
N LEU A 322 -27.88 -31.18 13.69
CA LEU A 322 -27.64 -31.64 12.32
C LEU A 322 -27.34 -33.14 12.26
N LEU A 323 -26.57 -33.68 13.21
CA LEU A 323 -26.33 -35.11 13.35
C LEU A 323 -27.63 -35.90 13.58
N GLN A 324 -28.53 -35.37 14.41
CA GLN A 324 -29.83 -36.00 14.65
C GLN A 324 -30.71 -36.03 13.40
N GLN A 325 -30.65 -35.00 12.55
CA GLN A 325 -31.39 -35.00 11.29
C GLN A 325 -30.88 -36.10 10.34
N PHE A 326 -29.57 -36.22 10.16
CA PHE A 326 -28.99 -37.32 9.37
C PHE A 326 -29.31 -38.70 9.96
N LYS A 327 -29.35 -38.83 11.29
CA LYS A 327 -29.71 -40.08 11.96
C LYS A 327 -31.14 -40.54 11.64
N LYS A 328 -32.09 -39.61 11.41
CA LYS A 328 -33.47 -39.96 10.99
C LYS A 328 -33.50 -40.63 9.62
N GLU A 329 -32.56 -40.27 8.75
CA GLU A 329 -32.35 -40.87 7.44
C GLU A 329 -31.47 -42.14 7.50
N GLY A 330 -31.10 -42.61 8.71
CA GLY A 330 -30.23 -43.77 8.90
C GLY A 330 -28.77 -43.53 8.55
N ILE A 331 -28.34 -42.27 8.44
CA ILE A 331 -26.99 -41.87 8.04
C ILE A 331 -26.15 -41.57 9.28
N THR A 332 -24.96 -42.17 9.33
CA THR A 332 -23.96 -41.85 10.36
C THR A 332 -23.09 -40.70 9.87
N CYS A 333 -22.84 -39.72 10.75
CA CYS A 333 -22.04 -38.54 10.45
C CYS A 333 -21.05 -38.27 11.57
N ASP A 334 -19.90 -37.71 11.21
CA ASP A 334 -18.99 -37.03 12.12
C ASP A 334 -19.14 -35.52 11.96
N TRP A 335 -18.56 -34.74 12.86
CA TRP A 335 -18.44 -33.30 12.64
C TRP A 335 -17.09 -32.76 13.12
N LYS A 336 -16.69 -31.63 12.53
CA LYS A 336 -15.49 -30.88 12.90
C LYS A 336 -15.82 -29.39 12.99
N LEU A 337 -15.24 -28.72 13.98
CA LEU A 337 -15.16 -27.27 14.01
C LEU A 337 -13.85 -26.84 13.36
N LEU A 338 -13.94 -26.13 12.25
CA LEU A 338 -12.81 -25.66 11.46
C LEU A 338 -12.82 -24.13 11.36
N GLU A 339 -11.65 -23.56 11.09
CA GLU A 339 -11.45 -22.13 10.89
C GLU A 339 -10.77 -21.90 9.53
N PRO A 340 -10.90 -20.70 8.94
CA PRO A 340 -10.21 -20.38 7.70
C PRO A 340 -8.69 -20.58 7.80
N ALA A 341 -8.10 -21.21 6.79
CA ALA A 341 -6.65 -21.35 6.66
C ALA A 341 -6.10 -20.24 5.74
N GLU A 342 -5.62 -19.14 6.33
CA GLU A 342 -5.28 -17.92 5.58
C GLU A 342 -4.07 -18.04 4.63
N GLU A 343 -3.10 -18.88 4.95
CA GLU A 343 -1.81 -18.96 4.24
C GLU A 343 -1.84 -19.77 2.93
N GLY A 344 -2.87 -20.62 2.77
CA GLY A 344 -2.97 -21.58 1.68
C GLY A 344 -1.95 -22.71 1.84
N THR A 345 -1.38 -23.15 0.72
CA THR A 345 -0.38 -24.22 0.72
C THR A 345 1.01 -23.71 1.14
N THR A 346 1.67 -24.43 2.05
CA THR A 346 3.00 -24.09 2.57
C THR A 346 4.01 -25.22 2.35
N VAL A 347 5.31 -24.89 2.28
CA VAL A 347 6.41 -25.85 2.09
C VAL A 347 7.52 -25.60 3.11
N THR A 348 7.89 -26.63 3.86
CA THR A 348 8.99 -26.64 4.83
C THR A 348 10.12 -27.54 4.33
N ARG A 349 11.35 -27.03 4.19
CA ARG A 349 12.51 -27.80 3.69
C ARG A 349 13.48 -28.11 4.83
N PRO A 350 14.16 -29.27 4.82
CA PRO A 350 15.11 -29.65 5.86
C PRO A 350 16.41 -28.86 5.70
N SER A 351 16.90 -28.25 6.78
CA SER A 351 18.17 -27.53 6.79
C SER A 351 19.37 -28.49 6.83
N SER A 352 20.42 -28.19 6.07
CA SER A 352 21.70 -28.89 6.20
C SER A 352 22.44 -28.41 7.46
N THR A 353 22.43 -29.27 8.48
CA THR A 353 23.33 -29.35 9.66
C THR A 353 23.48 -28.12 10.58
N SER A 354 22.72 -28.13 11.67
CA SER A 354 23.19 -28.39 13.05
C SER A 354 22.00 -28.31 14.00
N GLN A 355 21.70 -29.37 14.78
CA GLN A 355 20.71 -29.25 15.86
C GLN A 355 21.23 -28.28 16.94
N PRO A 356 20.29 -27.62 17.65
CA PRO A 356 20.26 -27.82 19.07
C PRO A 356 18.89 -28.36 19.54
N THR A 357 18.99 -29.16 20.57
CA THR A 357 17.92 -29.57 21.47
C THR A 357 17.11 -28.36 21.93
N GLY A 358 15.78 -28.43 21.72
CA GLY A 358 14.75 -27.49 22.19
C GLY A 358 15.22 -26.07 22.49
N GLU A 359 15.19 -25.17 21.51
CA GLU A 359 15.49 -23.75 21.72
C GLU A 359 14.65 -22.81 20.84
N ALA A 360 14.45 -21.61 21.38
CA ALA A 360 13.47 -20.60 21.02
C ALA A 360 13.52 -20.12 19.55
N LEU A 361 12.39 -19.54 19.10
CA LEU A 361 12.27 -18.71 17.88
C LEU A 361 13.49 -17.78 17.78
N THR A 362 14.29 -17.93 16.72
CA THR A 362 15.41 -17.01 16.44
C THR A 362 15.03 -16.04 15.34
N TYR A 363 15.47 -14.79 15.48
CA TYR A 363 15.27 -13.69 14.55
C TYR A 363 15.65 -14.03 13.09
N ALA A 364 16.62 -14.94 12.91
CA ALA A 364 17.04 -15.45 11.60
C ALA A 364 15.98 -16.27 10.86
N SER A 365 15.06 -16.92 11.58
CA SER A 365 13.97 -17.69 10.97
C SER A 365 12.83 -16.83 10.39
N SER A 366 12.78 -15.53 10.74
CA SER A 366 11.90 -14.53 10.14
C SER A 366 12.46 -13.92 8.84
N GLY A 367 13.57 -14.45 8.33
CA GLY A 367 14.24 -13.95 7.12
C GLY A 367 15.28 -12.86 7.35
N VAL A 368 15.77 -12.70 8.60
CA VAL A 368 16.78 -11.69 8.99
C VAL A 368 18.12 -12.34 9.35
N SER A 369 19.08 -12.32 8.44
CA SER A 369 20.40 -12.92 8.60
C SER A 369 21.36 -12.04 9.40
N ILE A 370 21.50 -12.34 10.69
CA ILE A 370 22.53 -11.75 11.56
C ILE A 370 23.95 -11.99 10.98
N ASP A 371 24.17 -13.14 10.34
CA ASP A 371 25.47 -13.46 9.72
C ASP A 371 25.77 -12.59 8.50
N ALA A 372 24.76 -12.28 7.68
CA ALA A 372 24.91 -11.36 6.56
C ALA A 372 25.17 -9.93 7.05
N GLY A 373 24.47 -9.49 8.11
CA GLY A 373 24.76 -8.22 8.78
C GLY A 373 26.19 -8.17 9.33
N ASN A 374 26.66 -9.23 10.00
CA ASN A 374 28.03 -9.33 10.51
C ASN A 374 29.07 -9.32 9.38
N GLN A 375 28.78 -9.97 8.24
CA GLN A 375 29.63 -9.96 7.06
C GLN A 375 29.72 -8.57 6.45
N LEU A 376 28.59 -7.87 6.31
CA LEU A 376 28.54 -6.48 5.85
C LEU A 376 29.39 -5.58 6.76
N VAL A 377 29.17 -5.64 8.08
CA VAL A 377 29.94 -4.87 9.08
C VAL A 377 31.44 -5.10 8.92
N LYS A 378 31.89 -6.34 8.68
CA LYS A 378 33.31 -6.63 8.43
C LYS A 378 33.84 -5.94 7.18
N GLN A 379 33.07 -5.88 6.09
CA GLN A 379 33.49 -5.25 4.84
C GLN A 379 33.53 -3.72 4.95
N ILE A 380 32.55 -3.11 5.63
CA ILE A 380 32.41 -1.65 5.66
C ILE A 380 33.25 -0.98 6.76
N LYS A 381 33.81 -1.73 7.72
CA LYS A 381 34.64 -1.18 8.82
C LYS A 381 35.77 -0.25 8.35
N ALA A 382 36.44 -0.59 7.25
CA ALA A 382 37.50 0.25 6.70
C ALA A 382 36.95 1.52 6.05
N LEU A 383 35.78 1.43 5.41
CA LEU A 383 35.08 2.56 4.80
C LEU A 383 34.64 3.55 5.88
N THR A 384 34.01 3.09 6.96
CA THR A 384 33.59 3.98 8.06
C THR A 384 34.78 4.61 8.76
N ALA A 385 35.83 3.85 9.06
CA ALA A 385 37.05 4.37 9.71
C ALA A 385 37.77 5.43 8.86
N SER A 386 37.63 5.39 7.54
CA SER A 386 38.19 6.41 6.63
C SER A 386 37.51 7.78 6.75
N THR A 387 36.35 7.86 7.40
CA THR A 387 35.58 9.10 7.63
C THR A 387 35.94 9.79 8.96
N LYS A 388 36.87 9.23 9.73
CA LYS A 388 37.25 9.74 11.05
C LYS A 388 37.59 11.24 11.02
N ARG A 389 37.20 11.94 12.09
CA ARG A 389 37.52 13.35 12.32
C ARG A 389 37.82 13.61 13.80
N PRO A 390 38.37 14.77 14.17
CA PRO A 390 38.49 15.15 15.58
C PRO A 390 37.13 15.05 16.28
N GLY A 391 37.11 14.33 17.40
CA GLY A 391 35.90 14.06 18.19
C GLY A 391 35.07 12.85 17.75
N ALA A 392 35.30 12.25 16.58
CA ALA A 392 34.54 11.07 16.12
C ALA A 392 35.40 10.10 15.29
N ASP A 393 35.58 8.89 15.81
CA ASP A 393 36.52 7.89 15.28
C ASP A 393 36.04 7.14 14.03
N GLY A 394 34.76 7.26 13.65
CA GLY A 394 34.17 6.50 12.53
C GLY A 394 34.18 4.98 12.75
N LYS A 395 34.17 4.54 14.02
CA LYS A 395 34.16 3.12 14.41
C LYS A 395 32.72 2.63 14.54
N ILE A 396 32.43 1.48 13.93
CA ILE A 396 31.13 0.80 13.98
C ILE A 396 31.20 -0.52 14.75
N GLY A 397 30.06 -1.01 15.24
CA GLY A 397 29.93 -2.27 15.99
C GLY A 397 29.80 -2.11 17.51
N GLY A 398 29.69 -0.87 18.01
CA GLY A 398 29.26 -0.56 19.39
C GLY A 398 27.78 -0.18 19.44
N PHE A 399 27.26 0.10 20.65
CA PHE A 399 25.84 0.46 20.87
C PHE A 399 25.41 1.81 20.29
N GLY A 400 26.36 2.67 19.90
CA GLY A 400 26.07 3.97 19.33
C GLY A 400 27.32 4.70 18.87
N GLY A 401 27.14 5.62 17.93
CA GLY A 401 28.17 6.55 17.49
C GLY A 401 28.43 7.62 18.55
N LEU A 402 29.70 7.96 18.78
CA LEU A 402 30.11 8.96 19.76
C LEU A 402 30.74 10.17 19.08
N LEU A 403 30.41 11.35 19.60
CA LEU A 403 30.99 12.63 19.20
C LEU A 403 31.42 13.41 20.45
N ASP A 404 32.72 13.61 20.62
CA ASP A 404 33.28 14.52 21.61
C ASP A 404 33.35 15.94 21.01
N LEU A 405 32.45 16.81 21.48
CA LEU A 405 32.36 18.19 21.03
C LEU A 405 33.61 19.02 21.38
N GLN A 406 34.24 18.75 22.54
CA GLN A 406 35.44 19.46 22.95
C GLN A 406 36.61 19.10 22.03
N ALA A 407 36.80 17.80 21.76
CA ALA A 407 37.80 17.33 20.80
C ALA A 407 37.50 17.75 19.35
N ALA A 408 36.23 17.97 19.01
CA ALA A 408 35.80 18.55 17.74
C ALA A 408 36.01 20.08 17.64
N GLY A 409 36.49 20.73 18.71
CA GLY A 409 36.84 22.15 18.74
C GLY A 409 35.74 23.09 19.23
N TYR A 410 34.74 22.57 19.94
CA TYR A 410 33.67 23.33 20.59
C TYR A 410 33.92 23.39 22.10
N THR A 411 34.51 24.49 22.56
CA THR A 411 34.85 24.73 23.98
C THR A 411 33.68 25.32 24.78
N GLU A 412 32.70 25.89 24.09
CA GLU A 412 31.46 26.42 24.64
C GLU A 412 30.28 25.61 24.07
N ALA A 413 29.09 25.71 24.67
CA ALA A 413 27.93 24.93 24.29
C ALA A 413 27.45 25.32 22.87
N PRO A 414 27.61 24.46 21.85
CA PRO A 414 27.15 24.79 20.50
C PRO A 414 25.65 24.58 20.35
N ILE A 415 25.09 25.09 19.25
CA ILE A 415 23.75 24.73 18.81
C ILE A 415 23.87 23.54 17.87
N LEU A 416 23.18 22.45 18.17
CA LEU A 416 23.13 21.28 17.30
C LEU A 416 21.99 21.41 16.29
N VAL A 417 22.25 21.02 15.06
CA VAL A 417 21.28 21.01 13.95
C VAL A 417 21.21 19.59 13.41
N GLY A 418 19.99 19.06 13.32
CA GLY A 418 19.74 17.74 12.75
C GLY A 418 19.02 17.84 11.41
N ALA A 419 19.38 16.98 10.48
CA ALA A 419 18.68 16.75 9.22
C ALA A 419 18.49 15.25 9.02
N ILE A 420 17.34 14.86 8.49
CA ILE A 420 17.03 13.49 8.10
C ILE A 420 16.37 13.52 6.71
N ASP A 421 16.88 12.70 5.80
CA ASP A 421 16.36 12.62 4.43
C ASP A 421 16.72 11.28 3.78
N GLY A 422 15.99 10.93 2.72
CA GLY A 422 16.22 9.77 1.88
C GLY A 422 16.76 10.13 0.49
N ILE A 423 16.94 9.12 -0.35
CA ILE A 423 17.40 9.31 -1.75
C ILE A 423 16.21 9.58 -2.68
N GLY A 424 15.06 8.96 -2.40
CA GLY A 424 13.88 8.99 -3.26
C GLY A 424 13.98 8.05 -4.47
N THR A 425 13.13 8.27 -5.48
CA THR A 425 12.90 7.31 -6.58
C THR A 425 14.07 7.14 -7.56
N LYS A 426 15.19 7.83 -7.35
CA LYS A 426 16.46 7.61 -8.07
C LYS A 426 17.01 6.20 -7.87
N VAL A 427 16.77 5.58 -6.71
CA VAL A 427 17.22 4.21 -6.40
C VAL A 427 16.67 3.16 -7.37
N LYS A 428 15.50 3.40 -7.97
CA LYS A 428 14.92 2.50 -8.99
C LYS A 428 15.80 2.39 -10.23
N ILE A 429 16.47 3.47 -10.63
CA ILE A 429 17.44 3.44 -11.75
C ILE A 429 18.72 2.73 -11.31
N ALA A 430 19.14 2.91 -10.06
CA ALA A 430 20.29 2.19 -9.51
C ALA A 430 20.09 0.68 -9.50
N PHE A 431 18.88 0.20 -9.19
CA PHE A 431 18.52 -1.23 -9.25
C PHE A 431 18.62 -1.76 -10.68
N GLU A 432 18.00 -1.06 -11.64
CA GLU A 432 17.98 -1.49 -13.03
C GLU A 432 19.38 -1.48 -13.67
N MET A 433 20.25 -0.57 -13.24
CA MET A 433 21.64 -0.47 -13.70
C MET A 433 22.62 -1.35 -12.89
N GLY A 434 22.19 -1.94 -11.78
CA GLY A 434 23.08 -2.66 -10.84
C GLY A 434 24.21 -1.79 -10.26
N LYS A 435 23.97 -0.47 -10.11
CA LYS A 435 24.98 0.53 -9.75
C LYS A 435 24.60 1.27 -8.47
N HIS A 436 25.20 0.86 -7.34
CA HIS A 436 24.83 1.33 -6.00
C HIS A 436 25.87 2.24 -5.33
N ASP A 437 27.06 2.37 -5.92
CA ASP A 437 28.23 3.09 -5.38
C ASP A 437 28.09 4.62 -5.38
N THR A 438 27.14 5.18 -6.14
CA THR A 438 26.92 6.63 -6.23
C THR A 438 25.73 7.12 -5.41
N VAL A 439 24.68 6.31 -5.23
CA VAL A 439 23.46 6.74 -4.52
C VAL A 439 23.63 6.91 -3.01
N GLY A 440 24.68 6.32 -2.43
CA GLY A 440 25.10 6.64 -1.06
C GLY A 440 25.63 8.08 -0.92
N ILE A 441 26.23 8.65 -1.98
CA ILE A 441 26.64 10.07 -2.01
C ILE A 441 25.41 10.96 -2.05
N ASP A 442 24.39 10.58 -2.84
CA ASP A 442 23.11 11.28 -2.88
C ASP A 442 22.47 11.38 -1.49
N LEU A 443 22.44 10.25 -0.75
CA LEU A 443 21.89 10.21 0.61
C LEU A 443 22.57 11.22 1.55
N VAL A 444 23.91 11.26 1.53
CA VAL A 444 24.66 12.19 2.37
C VAL A 444 24.43 13.62 1.91
N ALA A 445 24.45 13.88 0.60
CA ALA A 445 24.32 15.22 0.05
C ALA A 445 23.00 15.88 0.40
N MET A 446 21.88 15.14 0.34
CA MET A 446 20.55 15.63 0.70
C MET A 446 20.54 16.21 2.13
N ASN A 447 21.08 15.44 3.07
CA ASN A 447 21.13 15.79 4.48
C ASN A 447 22.12 16.92 4.81
N VAL A 448 23.38 16.81 4.36
CA VAL A 448 24.44 17.76 4.74
C VAL A 448 24.29 19.12 4.08
N ASN A 449 23.68 19.18 2.90
CA ASN A 449 23.35 20.45 2.26
C ASN A 449 22.23 21.19 3.02
N ASP A 450 21.29 20.47 3.64
CA ASP A 450 20.24 21.06 4.49
C ASP A 450 20.76 21.53 5.86
N LEU A 451 21.86 20.96 6.34
CA LEU A 451 22.55 21.50 7.52
C LEU A 451 23.27 22.81 7.19
N VAL A 452 23.99 22.86 6.07
CA VAL A 452 24.84 24.01 5.76
C VAL A 452 24.05 25.27 5.39
N VAL A 453 22.78 25.14 4.95
CA VAL A 453 21.94 26.32 4.70
C VAL A 453 21.68 27.15 5.95
N GLN A 454 21.75 26.53 7.15
CA GLN A 454 21.67 27.22 8.44
C GLN A 454 23.04 27.70 8.96
N GLY A 455 24.12 27.40 8.23
CA GLY A 455 25.49 27.66 8.65
C GLY A 455 26.10 26.58 9.55
N ALA A 456 25.43 25.45 9.74
CA ALA A 456 25.91 24.36 10.57
C ALA A 456 27.03 23.57 9.88
N GLU A 457 28.10 23.26 10.63
CA GLU A 457 29.15 22.34 10.17
C GLU A 457 28.69 20.89 10.43
N PRO A 458 28.58 20.03 9.39
CA PRO A 458 28.27 18.62 9.60
C PRO A 458 29.37 17.91 10.41
N LEU A 459 28.99 17.22 11.50
CA LEU A 459 29.92 16.53 12.39
C LEU A 459 29.82 15.02 12.24
N MET A 460 28.61 14.47 12.28
CA MET A 460 28.38 13.03 12.18
C MET A 460 27.21 12.69 11.26
N PHE A 461 27.24 11.48 10.71
CA PHE A 461 26.25 10.91 9.83
C PHE A 461 25.88 9.50 10.28
N LEU A 462 24.61 9.15 10.17
CA LEU A 462 24.07 7.81 10.36
C LEU A 462 23.23 7.40 9.16
N ASP A 463 23.28 6.13 8.78
CA ASP A 463 22.45 5.56 7.71
C ASP A 463 21.53 4.45 8.20
N TYR A 464 20.36 4.33 7.58
CA TYR A 464 19.42 3.24 7.77
C TYR A 464 19.18 2.60 6.41
N TYR A 465 19.52 1.32 6.25
CA TYR A 465 19.36 0.56 5.02
C TYR A 465 18.34 -0.55 5.24
N ALA A 466 17.24 -0.53 4.49
CA ALA A 466 16.15 -1.49 4.60
C ALA A 466 15.95 -2.24 3.29
N CYS A 467 15.86 -3.57 3.34
CA CYS A 467 15.71 -4.40 2.14
C CYS A 467 14.88 -5.65 2.41
N SER A 468 14.45 -6.33 1.35
CA SER A 468 13.72 -7.61 1.49
C SER A 468 14.64 -8.73 1.99
N LYS A 469 15.82 -8.79 1.39
CA LYS A 469 16.92 -9.70 1.72
C LYS A 469 18.23 -8.97 1.44
N LEU A 470 19.18 -9.09 2.35
CA LEU A 470 20.44 -8.37 2.27
C LEU A 470 21.33 -8.95 1.17
N ASP A 471 21.54 -8.16 0.12
CA ASP A 471 22.66 -8.33 -0.80
C ASP A 471 23.89 -7.61 -0.21
N VAL A 472 24.81 -8.39 0.37
CA VAL A 472 26.00 -7.86 1.04
C VAL A 472 26.89 -7.07 0.07
N GLU A 473 27.01 -7.47 -1.20
CA GLU A 473 27.87 -6.77 -2.15
C GLU A 473 27.27 -5.43 -2.58
N GLY A 474 25.98 -5.41 -2.92
CA GLY A 474 25.24 -4.19 -3.21
C GLY A 474 25.24 -3.20 -2.04
N ALA A 475 24.98 -3.70 -0.82
CA ALA A 475 25.00 -2.88 0.40
C ALA A 475 26.40 -2.34 0.72
N ALA A 476 27.48 -3.11 0.50
CA ALA A 476 28.84 -2.63 0.69
C ALA A 476 29.20 -1.50 -0.29
N LYS A 477 28.80 -1.61 -1.56
CA LYS A 477 28.95 -0.53 -2.56
C LYS A 477 28.15 0.70 -2.17
N PHE A 478 26.92 0.51 -1.67
CA PHE A 478 26.11 1.61 -1.16
C PHE A 478 26.82 2.37 -0.04
N VAL A 479 27.31 1.65 0.98
CA VAL A 479 28.05 2.25 2.11
C VAL A 479 29.38 2.88 1.68
N GLU A 480 30.03 2.37 0.63
CA GLU A 480 31.19 3.03 0.02
C GLU A 480 30.83 4.43 -0.50
N GLY A 481 29.67 4.57 -1.14
CA GLY A 481 29.09 5.84 -1.54
C GLY A 481 28.82 6.76 -0.36
N VAL A 482 28.20 6.26 0.71
CA VAL A 482 27.93 7.02 1.95
C VAL A 482 29.23 7.52 2.57
N ALA A 483 30.23 6.65 2.72
CA ALA A 483 31.53 7.02 3.25
C ALA A 483 32.24 8.07 2.38
N ASN A 484 32.10 7.98 1.05
CA ASN A 484 32.61 9.00 0.13
C ASN A 484 31.92 10.35 0.33
N GLY A 485 30.59 10.36 0.44
CA GLY A 485 29.83 11.56 0.78
C GLY A 485 30.30 12.19 2.10
N CYS A 486 30.48 11.37 3.14
CA CYS A 486 30.96 11.83 4.45
C CYS A 486 32.35 12.49 4.37
N ARG A 487 33.29 11.91 3.63
CA ARG A 487 34.63 12.50 3.40
C ARG A 487 34.56 13.83 2.64
N GLN A 488 33.67 13.94 1.67
CA GLN A 488 33.43 15.19 0.94
C GLN A 488 32.90 16.28 1.88
N SER A 489 31.95 15.92 2.75
CA SER A 489 31.33 16.80 3.76
C SER A 489 32.18 17.07 4.99
N ALA A 490 33.26 16.31 5.21
CA ALA A 490 34.06 16.30 6.44
C ALA A 490 33.28 15.91 7.72
N CYS A 491 32.26 15.06 7.60
CA CYS A 491 31.62 14.42 8.75
C CYS A 491 32.07 12.95 8.89
N ALA A 492 31.92 12.39 10.08
CA ALA A 492 32.17 10.98 10.33
C ALA A 492 30.89 10.15 10.15
N LEU A 493 31.00 9.01 9.47
CA LEU A 493 29.99 7.96 9.48
C LEU A 493 30.15 7.17 10.79
N VAL A 494 29.29 7.46 11.76
CA VAL A 494 29.47 6.99 13.16
C VAL A 494 28.63 5.76 13.49
N GLY A 495 27.66 5.41 12.65
CA GLY A 495 26.81 4.25 12.85
C GLY A 495 25.80 4.13 11.72
N GLY A 496 25.17 2.98 11.65
CA GLY A 496 24.06 2.74 10.74
C GLY A 496 23.37 1.43 11.09
N GLU A 497 22.19 1.22 10.54
CA GLU A 497 21.38 0.03 10.79
C GLU A 497 21.00 -0.63 9.48
N THR A 498 20.97 -1.96 9.48
CA THR A 498 20.60 -2.77 8.31
C THR A 498 19.43 -3.67 8.68
N ALA A 499 18.27 -3.40 8.11
CA ALA A 499 17.04 -4.13 8.36
C ALA A 499 16.67 -5.01 7.15
N GLU A 500 16.52 -6.31 7.38
CA GLU A 500 15.87 -7.22 6.45
C GLU A 500 14.38 -7.32 6.85
N MET A 501 13.51 -6.91 5.94
CA MET A 501 12.06 -6.89 6.14
C MET A 501 11.37 -7.58 4.96
N PRO A 502 11.52 -8.90 4.83
CA PRO A 502 10.81 -9.68 3.81
C PRO A 502 9.30 -9.51 4.02
N GLY A 503 8.58 -9.12 2.96
CA GLY A 503 7.15 -8.81 3.01
C GLY A 503 6.82 -7.32 2.97
N ILE A 504 7.76 -6.43 3.29
CA ILE A 504 7.63 -4.98 3.07
C ILE A 504 8.29 -4.59 1.75
N TYR A 505 9.54 -5.00 1.55
CA TYR A 505 10.30 -4.66 0.33
C TYR A 505 10.22 -5.78 -0.71
N GLN A 506 10.18 -5.39 -1.99
CA GLN A 506 10.31 -6.31 -3.12
C GLN A 506 11.72 -6.91 -3.18
N SER A 507 11.83 -8.11 -3.73
CA SER A 507 13.12 -8.80 -3.84
C SER A 507 14.08 -8.00 -4.75
N GLY A 508 15.32 -7.80 -4.29
CA GLY A 508 16.33 -7.02 -5.01
C GLY A 508 16.22 -5.50 -4.83
N GLU A 509 15.24 -5.02 -4.08
CA GLU A 509 15.07 -3.59 -3.79
C GLU A 509 15.43 -3.25 -2.35
N TYR A 510 15.88 -2.02 -2.15
CA TYR A 510 16.12 -1.43 -0.84
C TYR A 510 15.59 0.00 -0.75
N ASP A 511 15.44 0.50 0.47
CA ASP A 511 15.31 1.92 0.74
C ASP A 511 16.37 2.33 1.75
N ALA A 512 16.77 3.60 1.69
CA ALA A 512 17.81 4.11 2.56
C ALA A 512 17.46 5.51 3.09
N GLY A 513 17.52 5.65 4.41
CA GLY A 513 17.42 6.91 5.13
C GLY A 513 18.78 7.31 5.69
N GLY A 514 19.00 8.61 5.85
CA GLY A 514 20.24 9.16 6.35
C GLY A 514 19.94 10.27 7.34
N ALA A 515 20.74 10.39 8.38
CA ALA A 515 20.63 11.43 9.39
C ALA A 515 21.99 12.10 9.59
N ALA A 516 22.04 13.42 9.40
CA ALA A 516 23.23 14.22 9.65
C ALA A 516 23.02 15.10 10.88
N ILE A 517 24.03 15.13 11.76
CA ILE A 517 24.08 16.06 12.88
C ILE A 517 25.25 17.02 12.67
N GLY A 518 24.95 18.31 12.67
CA GLY A 518 25.92 19.39 12.59
C GLY A 518 25.87 20.30 13.81
N ALA A 519 26.81 21.24 13.87
CA ALA A 519 26.87 22.20 14.96
C ALA A 519 27.23 23.61 14.50
N ILE A 520 26.60 24.59 15.13
CA ILE A 520 26.89 26.02 15.01
C ILE A 520 27.59 26.45 16.30
N LYS A 521 28.72 27.14 16.16
CA LYS A 521 29.46 27.67 17.32
C LYS A 521 28.61 28.71 18.06
N GLN A 522 28.74 28.73 19.39
CA GLN A 522 28.10 29.76 20.20
C GLN A 522 28.49 31.17 19.70
N GLY A 523 27.50 32.05 19.57
CA GLY A 523 27.68 33.42 19.07
C GLY A 523 27.84 33.56 17.55
N ALA A 524 27.88 32.47 16.77
CA ALA A 524 27.82 32.57 15.31
C ALA A 524 26.38 32.86 14.83
N THR A 525 26.26 33.61 13.73
CA THR A 525 24.98 33.89 13.09
C THR A 525 24.35 32.60 12.54
N ILE A 526 23.10 32.35 12.92
CA ILE A 526 22.27 31.28 12.35
C ILE A 526 21.60 31.83 11.09
N LEU A 527 21.65 31.06 10.00
CA LEU A 527 21.03 31.45 8.74
C LEU A 527 19.65 30.78 8.56
N PRO A 528 18.72 31.39 7.81
CA PRO A 528 18.81 32.73 7.21
C PRO A 528 18.76 33.86 8.26
N ASP A 529 19.65 34.85 8.12
CA ASP A 529 19.62 36.10 8.88
C ASP A 529 18.69 37.09 8.16
N THR A 530 17.39 36.83 8.28
CA THR A 530 16.33 37.57 7.59
C THR A 530 16.29 39.04 8.00
N ALA A 531 16.73 39.39 9.21
CA ALA A 531 16.82 40.76 9.69
C ALA A 531 17.89 41.57 8.94
N SER A 532 18.96 40.93 8.48
CA SER A 532 20.01 41.57 7.69
C SER A 532 19.68 41.72 6.19
N MET A 533 18.63 41.05 5.71
CA MET A 533 18.24 41.08 4.30
C MET A 533 17.53 42.38 3.93
N ALA A 534 17.89 42.94 2.79
CA ALA A 534 17.33 44.19 2.28
C ALA A 534 17.03 44.12 0.78
N GLU A 535 16.14 44.99 0.32
CA GLU A 535 15.95 45.23 -1.11
C GLU A 535 17.28 45.58 -1.77
N GLY A 536 17.57 44.96 -2.92
CA GLY A 536 18.83 45.13 -3.64
C GLY A 536 19.94 44.16 -3.24
N ASP A 537 19.75 43.33 -2.21
CA ASP A 537 20.64 42.18 -1.98
C ASP A 537 20.62 41.25 -3.20
N VAL A 538 21.76 40.62 -3.48
CA VAL A 538 21.99 39.85 -4.71
C VAL A 538 21.81 38.36 -4.45
N LEU A 539 21.18 37.68 -5.40
CA LEU A 539 21.06 36.23 -5.42
C LEU A 539 22.21 35.62 -6.21
N ILE A 540 22.95 34.72 -5.58
CA ILE A 540 24.04 33.96 -6.19
C ILE A 540 23.65 32.48 -6.28
N GLY A 541 23.70 31.89 -7.47
CA GLY A 541 23.43 30.47 -7.69
C GLY A 541 24.71 29.64 -7.88
N LEU A 542 24.79 28.46 -7.26
CA LEU A 542 25.85 27.48 -7.48
C LEU A 542 25.35 26.37 -8.41
N ALA A 543 26.18 25.99 -9.38
CA ALA A 543 25.82 24.99 -10.38
C ALA A 543 25.58 23.60 -9.77
N SER A 544 24.47 22.96 -10.15
CA SER A 544 24.22 21.54 -9.89
C SER A 544 25.07 20.64 -10.79
N SER A 545 25.18 19.36 -10.42
CA SER A 545 25.82 18.30 -11.21
C SER A 545 24.86 17.64 -12.20
N GLY A 546 23.56 17.98 -12.15
CA GLY A 546 22.50 17.34 -12.90
C GLY A 546 21.18 17.42 -12.15
N VAL A 547 20.36 16.38 -12.26
CA VAL A 547 19.02 16.30 -11.63
C VAL A 547 19.10 16.23 -10.10
N HIS A 548 20.24 15.82 -9.54
CA HIS A 548 20.45 15.54 -8.11
C HIS A 548 19.61 14.34 -7.63
N SER A 549 18.80 14.47 -6.59
CA SER A 549 17.98 13.38 -6.04
C SER A 549 16.47 13.62 -6.13
N ASN A 550 16.03 14.69 -6.81
CA ASN A 550 14.62 15.10 -6.88
C ASN A 550 14.06 15.05 -8.31
N GLY A 551 12.76 14.78 -8.44
CA GLY A 551 12.06 14.72 -9.75
C GLY A 551 12.22 13.40 -10.51
N PHE A 552 12.85 12.37 -9.91
CA PHE A 552 13.12 11.10 -10.59
C PHE A 552 11.88 10.29 -10.95
N SER A 553 10.74 10.49 -10.29
CA SER A 553 9.47 9.89 -10.70
C SER A 553 9.04 10.39 -12.09
N LEU A 554 9.18 11.69 -12.35
CA LEU A 554 8.91 12.28 -13.66
C LEU A 554 9.97 11.88 -14.69
N VAL A 555 11.26 11.84 -14.32
CA VAL A 555 12.34 11.35 -15.19
C VAL A 555 12.03 9.93 -15.69
N ARG A 556 11.70 9.01 -14.78
CA ARG A 556 11.37 7.62 -15.12
C ARG A 556 10.17 7.55 -16.07
N ARG A 557 9.13 8.35 -15.82
CA ARG A 557 7.95 8.42 -16.69
C ARG A 557 8.27 8.95 -18.09
N ILE A 558 9.14 9.95 -18.20
CA ILE A 558 9.60 10.48 -19.49
C ILE A 558 10.39 9.41 -20.25
N VAL A 559 11.33 8.72 -19.59
CA VAL A 559 12.10 7.63 -20.18
C VAL A 559 11.19 6.51 -20.71
N GLU A 560 10.24 6.07 -19.89
CA GLU A 560 9.22 5.08 -20.26
C GLU A 560 8.40 5.52 -21.49
N THR A 561 7.94 6.78 -21.50
CA THR A 561 7.12 7.33 -22.60
C THR A 561 7.92 7.47 -23.91
N GLN A 562 9.23 7.71 -23.81
CA GLN A 562 10.12 7.74 -24.98
C GLN A 562 10.47 6.34 -25.50
N GLY A 563 10.15 5.28 -24.74
CA GLY A 563 10.44 3.89 -25.14
C GLY A 563 11.94 3.56 -25.19
N ILE A 564 12.76 4.26 -24.40
CA ILE A 564 14.22 4.05 -24.33
C ILE A 564 14.60 3.32 -23.04
N SER A 565 15.61 2.46 -23.09
CA SER A 565 16.19 1.76 -21.94
C SER A 565 17.28 2.59 -21.26
N TYR A 566 17.51 2.41 -19.96
CA TYR A 566 18.65 3.03 -19.27
C TYR A 566 20.01 2.54 -19.76
N SER A 567 20.04 1.40 -20.46
CA SER A 567 21.26 0.87 -21.10
C SER A 567 21.58 1.54 -22.44
N ASP A 568 20.62 2.27 -23.03
CA ASP A 568 20.83 2.98 -24.30
C ASP A 568 21.82 4.14 -24.15
N ALA A 569 22.36 4.61 -25.28
CA ALA A 569 23.27 5.75 -25.32
C ALA A 569 22.61 7.02 -24.77
N CYS A 570 23.32 7.76 -23.92
CA CYS A 570 22.81 8.98 -23.33
C CYS A 570 22.57 10.07 -24.41
N PRO A 571 21.34 10.62 -24.54
CA PRO A 571 21.02 11.60 -25.58
C PRO A 571 21.78 12.93 -25.48
N TRP A 572 22.33 13.25 -24.32
CA TRP A 572 23.02 14.52 -24.05
C TRP A 572 24.49 14.37 -23.66
N SER A 573 25.01 13.16 -23.56
CA SER A 573 26.40 12.89 -23.17
C SER A 573 26.98 11.76 -24.01
N SER A 574 28.10 12.01 -24.68
CA SER A 574 28.77 11.00 -25.50
C SER A 574 29.59 10.04 -24.65
N GLY A 575 29.45 8.74 -24.87
CA GLY A 575 30.33 7.73 -24.27
C GLY A 575 29.83 7.12 -22.95
N GLU A 576 28.61 7.43 -22.52
CA GLU A 576 27.96 6.78 -21.38
C GLU A 576 26.49 6.44 -21.68
N SER A 577 25.92 5.52 -20.89
CA SER A 577 24.51 5.15 -20.99
C SER A 577 23.60 6.18 -20.32
N LEU A 578 22.33 6.22 -20.73
CA LEU A 578 21.30 7.07 -20.14
C LEU A 578 21.23 6.90 -18.61
N GLY A 579 21.21 5.65 -18.13
CA GLY A 579 21.18 5.33 -16.71
C GLY A 579 22.42 5.82 -15.97
N THR A 580 23.60 5.69 -16.57
CA THR A 580 24.86 6.19 -15.97
C THR A 580 24.83 7.71 -15.80
N ALA A 581 24.40 8.43 -16.83
CA ALA A 581 24.28 9.88 -16.80
C ALA A 581 23.25 10.36 -15.75
N LEU A 582 22.10 9.68 -15.66
CA LEU A 582 21.06 9.97 -14.65
C LEU A 582 21.49 9.64 -13.22
N LEU A 583 22.40 8.67 -13.04
CA LEU A 583 23.00 8.30 -11.74
C LEU A 583 24.18 9.20 -11.33
N THR A 584 24.42 10.31 -12.03
CA THR A 584 25.37 11.35 -11.59
C THR A 584 25.03 11.77 -10.15
N PRO A 585 25.98 11.70 -9.19
CA PRO A 585 25.70 11.97 -7.79
C PRO A 585 25.39 13.46 -7.54
N THR A 586 24.56 13.69 -6.53
CA THR A 586 24.23 15.01 -5.99
C THR A 586 25.50 15.68 -5.48
N LYS A 587 25.61 16.98 -5.76
CA LYS A 587 26.79 17.75 -5.39
C LYS A 587 26.73 18.17 -3.92
N ILE A 588 27.85 18.03 -3.21
CA ILE A 588 27.99 18.42 -1.80
C ILE A 588 28.65 19.80 -1.72
N TYR A 589 27.97 20.78 -1.10
CA TYR A 589 28.41 22.18 -1.06
C TYR A 589 29.01 22.62 0.28
N VAL A 590 29.19 21.70 1.22
CA VAL A 590 29.53 21.99 2.63
C VAL A 590 30.79 22.86 2.78
N LYS A 591 31.92 22.40 2.23
CA LYS A 591 33.22 23.10 2.39
C LYS A 591 33.23 24.52 1.82
N PRO A 592 32.81 24.77 0.57
CA PRO A 592 32.77 26.14 0.03
C PRO A 592 31.81 27.05 0.81
N LEU A 593 30.63 26.56 1.18
CA LEU A 593 29.64 27.37 1.87
C LEU A 593 30.08 27.74 3.30
N LEU A 594 30.59 26.78 4.09
CA LEU A 594 31.12 27.08 5.43
C LEU A 594 32.29 28.07 5.38
N ALA A 595 33.12 28.02 4.33
CA ALA A 595 34.22 28.96 4.16
C ALA A 595 33.75 30.41 3.91
N ALA A 596 32.60 30.59 3.26
CA ALA A 596 31.97 31.89 3.06
C ALA A 596 31.15 32.34 4.28
N THR A 597 30.37 31.45 4.89
CA THR A 597 29.55 31.72 6.08
C THR A 597 30.39 32.17 7.27
N ARG A 598 31.53 31.51 7.52
CA ARG A 598 32.44 31.89 8.63
C ARG A 598 33.04 33.29 8.48
N ARG A 599 32.95 33.92 7.30
CA ARG A 599 33.37 35.29 7.04
C ARG A 599 32.21 36.30 7.10
N GLY A 600 30.99 35.86 7.42
CA GLY A 600 29.80 36.71 7.45
C GLY A 600 29.36 37.20 6.07
N LEU A 601 29.73 36.51 4.99
CA LEU A 601 29.46 36.96 3.62
C LEU A 601 28.04 36.64 3.13
N ILE A 602 27.36 35.69 3.77
CA ILE A 602 26.08 35.13 3.34
C ILE A 602 25.00 35.51 4.35
N LYS A 603 23.87 36.00 3.86
CA LYS A 603 22.69 36.36 4.66
C LYS A 603 21.62 35.27 4.68
N GLY A 604 21.58 34.41 3.67
CA GLY A 604 20.66 33.27 3.59
C GLY A 604 21.04 32.31 2.49
N MET A 605 20.56 31.07 2.59
CA MET A 605 20.79 30.02 1.60
C MET A 605 19.53 29.19 1.39
N ALA A 606 19.35 28.72 0.17
CA ALA A 606 18.31 27.77 -0.22
C ALA A 606 18.93 26.61 -0.98
N HIS A 607 18.82 25.40 -0.42
CA HIS A 607 19.16 24.16 -1.11
C HIS A 607 18.01 23.82 -2.06
N ILE A 608 18.31 23.65 -3.36
CA ILE A 608 17.29 23.50 -4.39
C ILE A 608 16.96 22.02 -4.59
N THR A 609 15.89 21.55 -3.95
CA THR A 609 15.46 20.15 -3.89
C THR A 609 14.06 19.96 -4.48
N GLY A 610 13.17 19.18 -3.83
CA GLY A 610 11.77 19.05 -4.22
C GLY A 610 11.06 20.41 -4.20
N GLY A 611 10.20 20.66 -5.18
CA GLY A 611 9.59 21.98 -5.38
C GLY A 611 10.49 22.99 -6.10
N GLY A 612 11.73 22.59 -6.44
CA GLY A 612 12.61 23.30 -7.36
C GLY A 612 12.95 24.72 -6.89
N LEU A 613 13.08 25.65 -7.83
CA LEU A 613 13.36 27.05 -7.50
C LEU A 613 12.17 27.72 -6.80
N LEU A 614 10.94 27.36 -7.22
CA LEU A 614 9.69 27.98 -6.78
C LEU A 614 9.46 27.82 -5.29
N GLU A 615 9.68 26.63 -4.74
CA GLU A 615 9.32 26.36 -3.35
C GLU A 615 10.49 26.58 -2.39
N ASN A 616 11.75 26.44 -2.84
CA ASN A 616 12.91 26.48 -1.94
C ASN A 616 13.44 27.89 -1.69
N ILE A 617 13.48 28.76 -2.70
CA ILE A 617 13.99 30.14 -2.53
C ILE A 617 13.12 30.95 -1.56
N PRO A 618 11.78 30.93 -1.63
CA PRO A 618 10.95 31.67 -0.68
C PRO A 618 11.15 31.32 0.80
N ARG A 619 11.52 30.07 1.10
CA ARG A 619 11.70 29.60 2.49
C ARG A 619 12.79 30.34 3.26
N MET A 620 13.76 30.94 2.56
CA MET A 620 14.84 31.72 3.20
C MET A 620 14.55 33.23 3.30
N LEU A 621 13.44 33.73 2.76
CA LEU A 621 13.16 35.17 2.66
C LEU A 621 12.27 35.68 3.80
N PRO A 622 12.45 36.93 4.28
CA PRO A 622 11.46 37.57 5.15
C PRO A 622 10.16 37.88 4.39
N LYS A 623 9.04 37.99 5.11
CA LYS A 623 7.71 38.33 4.54
C LYS A 623 7.71 39.63 3.70
N THR A 624 8.64 40.54 3.97
CA THR A 624 8.74 41.87 3.34
C THR A 624 9.47 41.90 2.00
N LEU A 625 10.15 40.81 1.63
CA LEU A 625 10.95 40.72 0.41
C LEU A 625 10.46 39.59 -0.50
N ALA A 626 10.73 39.75 -1.78
CA ALA A 626 10.52 38.75 -2.81
C ALA A 626 11.83 38.56 -3.60
N ALA A 627 12.04 37.38 -4.18
CA ALA A 627 13.20 37.12 -5.02
C ALA A 627 12.83 37.26 -6.51
N GLU A 628 13.63 38.00 -7.28
CA GLU A 628 13.48 38.11 -8.73
C GLU A 628 14.69 37.47 -9.42
N LEU A 629 14.46 36.43 -10.23
CA LEU A 629 15.50 35.70 -10.95
C LEU A 629 15.42 35.92 -12.47
N ASP A 630 16.58 36.04 -13.11
CA ASP A 630 16.74 36.03 -14.57
C ASP A 630 17.21 34.65 -15.04
N ALA A 631 16.33 33.87 -15.64
CA ALA A 631 16.64 32.51 -16.12
C ALA A 631 17.72 32.45 -17.23
N LYS A 632 18.14 33.57 -17.82
CA LYS A 632 19.27 33.63 -18.77
C LYS A 632 20.64 33.68 -18.08
N SER A 633 20.67 33.97 -16.79
CA SER A 633 21.91 34.26 -16.07
C SER A 633 22.73 33.00 -15.71
N TRP A 634 22.16 31.80 -15.89
CA TRP A 634 22.87 30.52 -15.77
C TRP A 634 22.53 29.59 -16.95
N PRO A 635 23.42 28.64 -17.30
CA PRO A 635 23.15 27.68 -18.35
C PRO A 635 22.18 26.60 -17.90
N LEU A 636 21.14 26.34 -18.69
CA LEU A 636 20.32 25.13 -18.54
C LEU A 636 21.14 23.92 -19.01
N LEU A 637 21.39 22.97 -18.10
CA LEU A 637 22.16 21.75 -18.43
C LEU A 637 21.43 20.88 -19.47
N ASP A 638 22.19 20.14 -20.28
CA ASP A 638 21.62 19.39 -21.42
C ASP A 638 20.64 18.29 -20.99
N VAL A 639 20.80 17.71 -19.79
CA VAL A 639 19.81 16.81 -19.19
C VAL A 639 18.45 17.48 -19.03
N PHE A 640 18.40 18.74 -18.61
CA PHE A 640 17.13 19.47 -18.45
C PHE A 640 16.56 19.92 -19.80
N LYS A 641 17.41 20.27 -20.78
CA LYS A 641 16.96 20.53 -22.16
C LYS A 641 16.29 19.29 -22.74
N TRP A 642 16.90 18.12 -22.53
CA TRP A 642 16.36 16.85 -22.98
C TRP A 642 15.06 16.51 -22.25
N LEU A 643 15.02 16.57 -20.91
CA LEU A 643 13.81 16.31 -20.12
C LEU A 643 12.66 17.24 -20.53
N LYS A 644 12.94 18.53 -20.74
CA LYS A 644 11.95 19.49 -21.21
C LYS A 644 11.40 19.11 -22.59
N SER A 645 12.27 18.76 -23.53
CA SER A 645 11.87 18.39 -24.90
C SER A 645 11.12 17.06 -24.93
N ALA A 646 11.65 16.03 -24.27
CA ALA A 646 11.10 14.68 -24.25
C ALA A 646 9.78 14.60 -23.46
N GLY A 647 9.68 15.35 -22.34
CA GLY A 647 8.48 15.42 -21.51
C GLY A 647 7.47 16.48 -21.93
N ARG A 648 7.80 17.33 -22.93
CA ARG A 648 7.00 18.52 -23.32
C ARG A 648 6.65 19.41 -22.11
N LEU A 649 7.64 19.64 -21.26
CA LEU A 649 7.44 20.35 -19.99
C LEU A 649 7.37 21.86 -20.23
N GLU A 650 6.35 22.48 -19.64
CA GLU A 650 6.28 23.93 -19.50
C GLU A 650 7.42 24.46 -18.62
N ASN A 651 7.81 25.71 -18.83
CA ASN A 651 8.90 26.33 -18.07
C ASN A 651 8.64 26.35 -16.55
N THR A 652 7.40 26.61 -16.16
CA THR A 652 6.96 26.65 -14.76
C THR A 652 7.05 25.27 -14.12
N GLU A 653 6.59 24.23 -14.81
CA GLU A 653 6.69 22.85 -14.32
C GLU A 653 8.15 22.43 -14.21
N LEU A 654 8.99 22.74 -15.20
CA LEU A 654 10.42 22.43 -15.14
C LEU A 654 11.10 23.08 -13.92
N ALA A 655 10.78 24.34 -13.63
CA ALA A 655 11.34 25.09 -12.49
C ALA A 655 10.75 24.68 -11.12
N ARG A 656 9.55 24.08 -11.11
CA ARG A 656 8.90 23.52 -9.92
C ARG A 656 9.41 22.12 -9.60
N THR A 657 9.64 21.29 -10.61
CA THR A 657 10.07 19.90 -10.38
C THR A 657 11.57 19.79 -10.18
N PHE A 658 12.37 20.59 -10.91
CA PHE A 658 13.81 20.41 -11.01
C PHE A 658 14.59 21.63 -10.55
N ASN A 659 15.87 21.41 -10.23
CA ASN A 659 16.81 22.46 -9.86
C ASN A 659 17.25 23.33 -11.07
N THR A 660 16.98 22.89 -12.30
CA THR A 660 17.25 23.60 -13.57
C THR A 660 18.71 24.05 -13.77
N GLY A 661 19.65 23.44 -13.07
CA GLY A 661 21.08 23.75 -13.15
C GLY A 661 21.66 24.47 -11.93
N LEU A 662 20.84 24.83 -10.94
CA LEU A 662 21.28 25.48 -9.70
C LEU A 662 20.99 24.58 -8.50
N GLY A 663 22.01 24.06 -7.81
CA GLY A 663 21.77 23.22 -6.63
C GLY A 663 21.68 24.00 -5.32
N MET A 664 22.16 25.24 -5.28
CA MET A 664 22.12 26.11 -4.10
C MET A 664 21.95 27.56 -4.56
N VAL A 665 21.16 28.36 -3.84
CA VAL A 665 21.02 29.81 -4.06
C VAL A 665 21.31 30.54 -2.75
N LEU A 666 22.10 31.62 -2.81
CA LEU A 666 22.56 32.41 -1.67
C LEU A 666 22.06 33.85 -1.77
N VAL A 667 21.73 34.46 -0.65
CA VAL A 667 21.52 35.91 -0.52
C VAL A 667 22.79 36.55 0.02
N VAL A 668 23.31 37.56 -0.68
CA VAL A 668 24.50 38.33 -0.25
C VAL A 668 24.26 39.83 -0.42
N SER A 669 24.95 40.66 0.37
CA SER A 669 24.94 42.11 0.13
C SER A 669 25.66 42.46 -1.17
N GLN A 670 25.22 43.54 -1.82
CA GLN A 670 25.79 44.04 -3.08
C GLN A 670 27.32 44.21 -3.01
N GLU A 671 27.84 44.70 -1.88
CA GLU A 671 29.28 44.90 -1.63
C GLU A 671 30.07 43.59 -1.49
N ASN A 672 29.43 42.51 -1.05
CA ASN A 672 30.08 41.22 -0.80
C ASN A 672 30.03 40.27 -2.00
N VAL A 673 29.26 40.58 -3.05
CA VAL A 673 29.09 39.71 -4.24
C VAL A 673 30.42 39.20 -4.77
N ARG A 674 31.36 40.10 -5.08
CA ARG A 674 32.64 39.72 -5.69
C ARG A 674 33.46 38.83 -4.75
N THR A 675 33.57 39.23 -3.48
CA THR A 675 34.31 38.49 -2.46
C THR A 675 33.73 37.10 -2.24
N THR A 676 32.39 36.96 -2.22
CA THR A 676 31.72 35.66 -2.10
C THR A 676 31.96 34.79 -3.31
N MET A 677 31.79 35.32 -4.53
CA MET A 677 32.03 34.56 -5.76
C MET A 677 33.47 34.07 -5.87
N ASP A 678 34.46 34.95 -5.63
CA ASP A 678 35.87 34.59 -5.67
C ASP A 678 36.16 33.48 -4.64
N ARG A 679 35.62 33.61 -3.43
CA ARG A 679 35.79 32.60 -2.37
C ARG A 679 35.19 31.24 -2.74
N LEU A 680 34.01 31.20 -3.36
CA LEU A 680 33.39 29.95 -3.79
C LEU A 680 34.15 29.33 -4.98
N GLN A 681 34.62 30.15 -5.92
CA GLN A 681 35.41 29.71 -7.07
C GLN A 681 36.79 29.14 -6.69
N GLU A 682 37.41 29.64 -5.61
CA GLU A 682 38.63 29.04 -5.03
C GLU A 682 38.45 27.56 -4.65
N TYR A 683 37.23 27.14 -4.32
CA TYR A 683 36.88 25.73 -4.04
C TYR A 683 36.44 24.96 -5.29
N GLY A 684 36.51 25.57 -6.48
CA GLY A 684 36.13 24.96 -7.76
C GLY A 684 34.64 25.06 -8.09
N GLU A 685 33.88 25.89 -7.36
CA GLU A 685 32.46 26.10 -7.66
C GLU A 685 32.24 26.93 -8.93
N LYS A 686 31.24 26.55 -9.72
CA LYS A 686 30.70 27.40 -10.79
C LYS A 686 29.56 28.22 -10.20
N VAL A 687 29.69 29.53 -10.31
CA VAL A 687 28.88 30.49 -9.57
C VAL A 687 28.32 31.54 -10.51
N TYR A 688 27.04 31.85 -10.37
CA TYR A 688 26.32 32.81 -11.22
C TYR A 688 25.62 33.85 -10.35
N VAL A 689 25.58 35.10 -10.80
CA VAL A 689 24.63 36.09 -10.24
C VAL A 689 23.29 35.83 -10.93
N VAL A 690 22.29 35.39 -10.16
CA VAL A 690 21.03 34.87 -10.74
C VAL A 690 19.85 35.80 -10.58
N GLY A 691 19.98 36.83 -9.75
CA GLY A 691 18.86 37.72 -9.44
C GLY A 691 19.15 38.69 -8.29
N SER A 692 18.10 39.28 -7.76
CA SER A 692 18.15 40.18 -6.60
C SER A 692 16.87 40.11 -5.77
N LEU A 693 16.94 40.56 -4.52
CA LEU A 693 15.77 40.76 -3.67
C LEU A 693 15.08 42.08 -4.02
N LYS A 694 13.74 42.01 -4.11
CA LYS A 694 12.83 43.13 -4.33
C LYS A 694 11.94 43.32 -3.12
N LYS A 695 11.41 44.53 -2.95
CA LYS A 695 10.34 44.76 -1.99
C LYS A 695 9.09 44.00 -2.42
N ARG A 696 8.48 43.26 -1.49
CA ARG A 696 7.20 42.60 -1.74
C ARG A 696 6.06 43.62 -1.72
N THR A 697 5.16 43.55 -2.69
CA THR A 697 3.95 44.38 -2.78
C THR A 697 2.71 43.52 -2.55
N ASP A 698 1.59 44.14 -2.14
CA ASP A 698 0.32 43.42 -1.94
C ASP A 698 -0.23 42.77 -3.22
N ALA A 699 0.32 43.13 -4.39
CA ALA A 699 0.00 42.54 -5.69
C ALA A 699 0.85 41.29 -6.04
N ASP A 700 1.91 41.02 -5.27
CA ASP A 700 2.77 39.84 -5.48
C ASP A 700 2.14 38.63 -4.79
N GLU A 701 1.29 37.89 -5.52
CA GLU A 701 0.69 36.63 -5.06
C GLU A 701 1.76 35.59 -4.65
N ASP A 702 2.93 35.61 -5.30
CA ASP A 702 4.05 34.69 -5.06
C ASP A 702 5.32 35.45 -4.58
N PRO A 703 5.97 35.03 -3.47
CA PRO A 703 7.26 35.58 -3.01
C PRO A 703 8.45 35.34 -3.97
N LEU A 704 8.27 34.64 -5.09
CA LEU A 704 9.26 34.47 -6.14
C LEU A 704 8.75 34.91 -7.52
N ARG A 705 9.51 35.76 -8.21
CA ARG A 705 9.29 36.11 -9.61
C ARG A 705 10.39 35.55 -10.50
N LEU A 706 10.06 34.56 -11.33
CA LEU A 706 10.95 34.06 -12.38
C LEU A 706 10.64 34.74 -13.71
N ILE A 707 11.64 35.43 -14.25
CA ILE A 707 11.54 36.04 -15.57
C ILE A 707 11.94 35.00 -16.63
N PHE A 708 10.94 34.35 -17.21
CA PHE A 708 11.14 33.44 -18.34
C PHE A 708 11.32 34.19 -19.64
N TYR A 709 12.29 33.76 -20.45
CA TYR A 709 12.43 34.18 -21.83
C TYR A 709 12.23 32.98 -22.74
N ALA A 710 11.56 33.18 -23.89
CA ALA A 710 11.35 32.13 -24.87
C ALA A 710 12.71 31.54 -25.30
N PHE A 711 12.95 30.26 -24.97
CA PHE A 711 14.10 29.52 -25.47
C PHE A 711 13.87 29.18 -26.94
N PRO A 712 14.73 29.61 -27.87
CA PRO A 712 14.70 29.06 -29.22
C PRO A 712 15.16 27.60 -29.15
N LEU A 713 14.28 26.67 -29.51
CA LEU A 713 14.64 25.26 -29.66
C LEU A 713 15.70 25.14 -30.78
N PRO A 714 16.85 24.48 -30.54
CA PRO A 714 17.75 24.11 -31.62
C PRO A 714 17.11 23.00 -32.45
N SER A 715 17.02 23.20 -33.77
CA SER A 715 16.61 22.19 -34.73
C SER A 715 17.68 21.10 -34.84
N PHE A 716 17.46 19.95 -34.19
CA PHE A 716 18.29 18.78 -34.41
C PHE A 716 17.90 18.09 -35.73
N GLN A 717 18.87 17.97 -36.62
CA GLN A 717 18.77 17.25 -37.90
C GLN A 717 18.58 15.75 -37.65
N HIS A 718 17.55 15.17 -38.27
CA HIS A 718 17.36 13.72 -38.34
C HIS A 718 18.58 13.04 -38.96
N VAL A 719 19.25 12.20 -38.17
CA VAL A 719 20.19 11.20 -38.68
C VAL A 719 19.37 10.16 -39.45
N ARG A 720 19.56 10.12 -40.77
CA ARG A 720 19.01 9.10 -41.67
C ARG A 720 19.76 7.79 -41.46
N SER A 721 19.05 6.71 -41.12
CA SER A 721 19.51 5.35 -41.35
C SER A 721 19.19 4.95 -42.81
N HIS A 722 20.21 4.52 -43.53
CA HIS A 722 20.15 4.02 -44.90
C HIS A 722 19.76 2.53 -44.97
N ASP A 723 19.01 2.21 -46.04
CA ASP A 723 18.91 0.94 -46.81
C ASP A 723 18.30 -0.29 -46.10
N THR A 724 17.26 -1.00 -46.60
CA THR A 724 16.93 -1.49 -47.97
C THR A 724 15.47 -2.10 -48.02
N PRO A 725 14.89 -2.66 -49.12
CA PRO A 725 13.79 -2.02 -49.86
C PRO A 725 12.47 -2.83 -50.14
N ALA A 726 11.52 -2.14 -50.80
CA ALA A 726 10.48 -2.57 -51.77
C ALA A 726 9.07 -2.99 -51.28
N HIS A 727 8.08 -2.09 -51.43
CA HIS A 727 6.89 -2.11 -52.35
C HIS A 727 5.78 -3.13 -52.00
N THR A 728 4.51 -2.75 -51.81
CA THR A 728 3.59 -2.28 -52.88
C THR A 728 2.31 -1.55 -52.36
N THR A 729 2.00 -0.43 -53.04
CA THR A 729 0.68 0.08 -53.54
C THR A 729 -0.49 0.53 -52.62
N HIS A 730 -0.72 1.86 -52.67
CA HIS A 730 -1.94 2.70 -52.49
C HIS A 730 -3.20 2.27 -53.32
N PRO A 731 -4.42 2.88 -53.21
CA PRO A 731 -4.72 4.24 -52.74
C PRO A 731 -6.00 4.51 -51.91
N ILE A 732 -5.99 5.71 -51.32
CA ILE A 732 -7.10 6.47 -50.74
C ILE A 732 -7.92 7.13 -51.86
N ASN A 733 -9.23 7.30 -51.68
CA ASN A 733 -9.97 8.38 -52.35
C ASN A 733 -11.06 9.01 -51.47
N THR A 734 -11.15 10.32 -51.62
CA THR A 734 -11.91 11.37 -50.90
C THR A 734 -13.35 11.54 -51.40
N THR A 735 -14.28 12.09 -50.58
CA THR A 735 -15.04 13.38 -50.80
C THR A 735 -16.25 13.59 -49.84
N THR A 736 -16.38 14.84 -49.35
CA THR A 736 -17.43 15.59 -48.57
C THR A 736 -18.74 15.90 -49.37
N PRO A 737 -19.78 16.71 -48.94
CA PRO A 737 -20.05 17.55 -47.73
C PRO A 737 -21.51 17.50 -47.13
N ALA A 738 -21.83 18.44 -46.20
CA ALA A 738 -22.95 18.49 -45.23
C ALA A 738 -24.23 19.34 -45.58
N ASP A 739 -25.31 19.07 -44.79
CA ASP A 739 -26.50 19.86 -44.31
C ASP A 739 -27.56 20.43 -45.31
N PRO A 740 -28.86 20.73 -44.95
CA PRO A 740 -29.44 21.15 -43.64
C PRO A 740 -30.92 20.65 -43.30
N PRO A 741 -31.66 21.19 -42.27
CA PRO A 741 -32.81 20.55 -41.57
C PRO A 741 -34.20 21.19 -41.82
N LEU A 742 -35.30 20.70 -41.19
CA LEU A 742 -36.56 21.40 -40.73
C LEU A 742 -37.67 20.41 -40.25
N LYS A 743 -38.17 20.47 -38.99
CA LYS A 743 -39.48 21.01 -38.43
C LYS A 743 -40.78 20.28 -38.84
N GLY A 744 -41.84 20.09 -38.02
CA GLY A 744 -42.26 20.59 -36.68
C GLY A 744 -43.49 19.80 -36.12
N ASP A 745 -43.73 19.81 -34.80
CA ASP A 745 -44.82 20.50 -34.02
C ASP A 745 -46.16 19.70 -33.91
N ALA A 746 -46.97 19.63 -32.83
CA ALA A 746 -47.06 20.05 -31.42
C ALA A 746 -48.25 19.23 -30.80
N THR A 747 -48.46 19.02 -29.48
CA THR A 747 -49.17 19.94 -28.54
C THR A 747 -49.10 19.50 -27.05
N ALA A 748 -48.73 20.46 -26.19
CA ALA A 748 -49.21 20.87 -24.85
C ALA A 748 -49.69 19.88 -23.74
N ALA A 749 -49.02 19.88 -22.57
CA ALA A 749 -49.46 20.48 -21.27
C ALA A 749 -48.54 20.06 -20.09
N HIS A 750 -48.33 20.96 -19.10
CA HIS A 750 -47.40 20.90 -17.94
C HIS A 750 -48.13 21.45 -16.67
N PRO A 751 -47.67 21.38 -15.38
CA PRO A 751 -46.37 20.97 -14.76
C PRO A 751 -46.51 20.19 -13.37
N PRO A 752 -45.59 20.22 -12.35
CA PRO A 752 -44.65 19.13 -11.93
C PRO A 752 -44.64 18.90 -10.37
N PRO A 753 -43.55 18.50 -9.64
CA PRO A 753 -42.31 17.72 -9.92
C PRO A 753 -42.10 16.53 -8.93
N GLN A 754 -41.22 15.55 -9.22
CA GLN A 754 -40.36 14.91 -8.20
C GLN A 754 -39.35 13.88 -8.78
N LYS A 755 -38.09 14.09 -8.37
CA LYS A 755 -36.93 13.17 -8.27
C LYS A 755 -35.80 13.25 -9.33
N PRO A 756 -34.53 13.29 -8.86
CA PRO A 756 -33.34 13.29 -9.70
C PRO A 756 -32.87 11.88 -10.08
N ASP A 757 -32.26 11.80 -11.24
CA ASP A 757 -31.47 10.67 -11.76
C ASP A 757 -30.04 10.71 -11.18
N PRO A 758 -29.43 9.55 -10.87
CA PRO A 758 -28.31 9.41 -9.97
C PRO A 758 -26.96 9.41 -10.72
N THR A 759 -26.11 10.37 -10.39
CA THR A 759 -24.66 10.24 -10.57
C THR A 759 -24.12 9.43 -9.40
N LEU A 760 -23.80 8.15 -9.61
CA LEU A 760 -22.96 7.38 -8.70
C LEU A 760 -22.11 6.39 -9.50
N GLU A 761 -21.07 6.93 -10.16
CA GLU A 761 -19.83 6.19 -10.37
C GLU A 761 -18.94 6.45 -9.14
N SER A 762 -18.86 5.46 -8.25
CA SER A 762 -17.92 5.41 -7.13
C SER A 762 -17.13 4.11 -7.23
N ASN A 763 -15.87 4.20 -7.62
CA ASN A 763 -14.86 3.20 -7.29
C ASN A 763 -14.21 3.64 -5.98
N ASP A 764 -14.42 2.90 -4.91
CA ASP A 764 -13.59 2.95 -3.71
C ASP A 764 -13.47 1.54 -3.11
N ASN A 765 -12.23 1.06 -3.01
CA ASN A 765 -11.85 -0.19 -2.35
C ASN A 765 -11.16 0.18 -1.03
N GLY A 766 -11.66 -0.40 0.06
CA GLY A 766 -11.34 -0.04 1.43
C GLY A 766 -10.01 -0.57 1.99
N ALA A 767 -9.46 0.27 2.87
CA ALA A 767 -8.96 0.03 4.24
C ALA A 767 -8.30 -1.31 4.65
N PRO A 768 -7.16 -1.25 5.36
CA PRO A 768 -6.68 -2.23 6.33
C PRO A 768 -6.86 -1.75 7.80
N LYS A 769 -6.85 -2.66 8.80
CA LYS A 769 -6.44 -2.34 10.20
C LYS A 769 -6.38 -3.56 11.15
N GLU A 770 -5.30 -3.64 11.93
CA GLU A 770 -5.18 -3.74 13.41
C GLU A 770 -3.66 -3.81 13.71
N ASP A 771 -3.07 -3.18 14.72
CA ASP A 771 -3.51 -2.86 16.08
C ASP A 771 -2.69 -1.65 16.59
N SER A 772 -3.30 -0.82 17.45
CA SER A 772 -2.88 0.52 17.93
C SER A 772 -3.03 1.67 16.92
N PRO A 773 -3.66 2.82 17.30
CA PRO A 773 -3.71 3.97 16.40
C PRO A 773 -2.27 4.48 16.19
N PRO A 774 -1.85 4.74 14.94
CA PRO A 774 -0.58 5.41 14.71
C PRO A 774 -0.59 6.74 15.48
N PRO A 775 0.54 7.19 16.04
CA PRO A 775 0.61 8.50 16.66
C PRO A 775 0.19 9.55 15.63
N ILE A 776 -0.85 10.34 15.96
CA ILE A 776 -1.25 11.47 15.13
C ILE A 776 -0.03 12.42 15.14
N PRO A 777 0.58 12.71 13.97
CA PRO A 777 1.69 13.65 13.92
C PRO A 777 1.23 15.03 14.42
N PRO A 778 2.12 15.86 15.01
CA PRO A 778 1.76 17.22 15.34
C PRO A 778 1.22 17.94 14.09
N PRO A 779 0.25 18.86 14.24
CA PRO A 779 -0.35 19.54 13.10
C PRO A 779 0.71 20.19 12.19
N PRO A 780 0.46 20.22 10.87
CA PRO A 780 1.35 20.85 9.89
C PRO A 780 1.51 22.35 10.19
N PRO A 781 2.57 23.02 9.68
CA PRO A 781 2.97 24.35 10.14
C PRO A 781 1.82 25.33 10.06
N ASN A 782 1.53 25.91 11.22
CA ASN A 782 0.46 26.88 11.43
C ASN A 782 0.53 27.99 10.39
N SER A 783 -0.64 28.47 9.95
CA SER A 783 -0.74 29.69 9.16
C SER A 783 -0.91 30.87 10.13
N PRO A 784 0.19 31.56 10.53
CA PRO A 784 0.07 32.77 11.33
C PRO A 784 -0.63 33.85 10.52
N ASP A 785 -1.39 34.70 11.21
CA ASP A 785 -2.12 35.83 10.64
C ASP A 785 -3.30 35.42 9.72
N PHE A 786 -3.84 34.21 9.92
CA PHE A 786 -5.02 33.71 9.22
C PHE A 786 -6.14 33.32 10.21
N PRO A 787 -7.42 33.62 9.94
CA PRO A 787 -7.91 34.45 8.84
C PRO A 787 -7.60 35.95 9.03
N GLU A 788 -7.14 36.35 10.21
CA GLU A 788 -6.78 37.74 10.53
C GLU A 788 -5.43 37.81 11.28
N PRO A 789 -4.72 38.97 11.21
CA PRO A 789 -3.44 39.18 11.89
C PRO A 789 -3.49 38.86 13.38
N GLY A 790 -2.51 38.10 13.86
CA GLY A 790 -2.41 37.66 15.26
C GLY A 790 -3.13 36.36 15.60
N ILE A 791 -3.83 35.71 14.65
CA ILE A 791 -4.41 34.37 14.86
C ILE A 791 -3.45 33.31 14.29
N LEU A 792 -3.21 32.25 15.08
CA LEU A 792 -2.44 31.08 14.65
C LEU A 792 -3.43 30.04 14.16
N PHE A 793 -3.51 29.82 12.83
CA PHE A 793 -4.45 28.87 12.25
C PHE A 793 -3.81 27.49 12.10
N GLU A 794 -4.45 26.50 12.71
CA GLU A 794 -4.04 25.09 12.72
C GLU A 794 -4.73 24.38 11.54
N ASP A 795 -3.96 24.04 10.51
CA ASP A 795 -4.52 23.43 9.30
C ASP A 795 -4.65 21.90 9.45
N ILE A 796 -5.90 21.44 9.55
CA ILE A 796 -6.22 20.01 9.65
C ILE A 796 -6.51 19.37 8.28
N LEU A 797 -6.58 20.15 7.20
CA LEU A 797 -6.94 19.63 5.86
C LEU A 797 -6.00 18.53 5.36
N PRO A 798 -4.68 18.56 5.64
CA PRO A 798 -3.78 17.47 5.26
C PRO A 798 -4.14 16.10 5.86
N ILE A 799 -4.82 16.05 7.02
CA ILE A 799 -5.31 14.79 7.60
C ILE A 799 -6.33 14.12 6.66
N PHE A 800 -7.14 14.90 5.95
CA PHE A 800 -8.15 14.39 5.03
C PHE A 800 -7.59 14.08 3.63
N ALA A 801 -6.39 14.59 3.30
CA ALA A 801 -5.71 14.32 2.03
C ALA A 801 -5.05 12.93 2.00
N ASP A 802 -4.77 12.34 3.17
CA ASP A 802 -4.27 10.98 3.32
C ASP A 802 -5.40 10.04 3.80
N PRO A 803 -5.82 9.05 2.99
CA PRO A 803 -6.86 8.11 3.37
C PRO A 803 -6.58 7.34 4.67
N GLN A 804 -5.31 7.04 4.96
CA GLN A 804 -4.91 6.33 6.18
C GLN A 804 -4.99 7.23 7.42
N LEU A 805 -4.61 8.50 7.30
CA LEU A 805 -4.73 9.47 8.40
C LEU A 805 -6.20 9.82 8.68
N HIS A 806 -7.02 9.98 7.64
CA HIS A 806 -8.46 10.19 7.78
C HIS A 806 -9.13 8.99 8.47
N GLU A 807 -8.82 7.76 8.04
CA GLU A 807 -9.31 6.53 8.68
C GLU A 807 -8.76 6.40 10.12
N GLY A 808 -7.53 6.82 10.36
CA GLY A 808 -6.91 6.96 11.69
C GLY A 808 -7.70 7.88 12.61
N LEU A 809 -8.01 9.10 12.14
CA LEU A 809 -8.81 10.10 12.84
C LEU A 809 -10.19 9.55 13.22
N LEU A 810 -10.93 8.99 12.27
CA LEU A 810 -12.27 8.44 12.52
C LEU A 810 -12.24 7.31 13.56
N ARG A 811 -11.26 6.41 13.48
CA ARG A 811 -11.10 5.33 14.46
C ARG A 811 -10.72 5.87 15.85
N GLY A 812 -9.87 6.89 15.92
CA GLY A 812 -9.50 7.53 17.19
C GLY A 812 -10.68 8.20 17.88
N LEU A 813 -11.53 8.89 17.10
CA LEU A 813 -12.77 9.49 17.58
C LEU A 813 -13.78 8.42 18.04
N GLU A 814 -13.97 7.36 17.24
CA GLU A 814 -14.86 6.23 17.57
C GLU A 814 -14.45 5.54 18.88
N LEU A 815 -13.18 5.15 19.02
CA LEU A 815 -12.65 4.53 20.24
C LEU A 815 -12.79 5.44 21.47
N SER A 816 -12.62 6.74 21.29
CA SER A 816 -12.79 7.71 22.36
C SER A 816 -14.24 7.75 22.88
N ILE A 817 -15.21 7.71 21.96
CA ILE A 817 -16.63 7.66 22.30
C ILE A 817 -16.95 6.34 23.02
N GLU A 818 -16.45 5.20 22.52
CA GLU A 818 -16.63 3.90 23.16
C GLU A 818 -16.03 3.87 24.58
N LYS A 819 -14.85 4.45 24.78
CA LYS A 819 -14.22 4.50 26.10
C LYS A 819 -15.01 5.36 27.09
N GLN A 820 -15.56 6.48 26.64
CA GLN A 820 -16.20 7.47 27.51
C GLN A 820 -17.68 7.14 27.78
N PHE A 821 -18.38 6.63 26.77
CA PHE A 821 -19.83 6.38 26.82
C PHE A 821 -20.20 4.89 26.70
N GLY A 822 -19.27 4.02 26.29
CA GLY A 822 -19.53 2.59 26.13
C GLY A 822 -19.78 1.86 27.46
N ALA A 823 -19.23 2.35 28.58
CA ALA A 823 -19.47 1.76 29.90
C ALA A 823 -20.93 1.91 30.39
N SER A 824 -21.67 2.90 29.89
CA SER A 824 -23.10 3.11 30.20
C SER A 824 -24.03 2.49 29.15
N GLY A 825 -23.49 1.91 28.07
CA GLY A 825 -24.26 1.39 26.93
C GLY A 825 -24.95 2.47 26.09
N ALA A 826 -24.69 3.76 26.36
CA ALA A 826 -25.30 4.88 25.68
C ALA A 826 -24.57 5.16 24.35
N LYS A 827 -25.30 5.08 23.24
CA LYS A 827 -24.83 5.46 21.90
C LYS A 827 -25.52 6.75 21.44
N PRO A 828 -24.83 7.59 20.65
CA PRO A 828 -25.49 8.75 20.07
C PRO A 828 -26.52 8.29 19.02
N ASP A 829 -27.72 8.85 19.09
CA ASP A 829 -28.75 8.67 18.06
C ASP A 829 -28.51 9.63 16.88
N VAL A 830 -27.91 10.80 17.17
CA VAL A 830 -27.63 11.86 16.20
C VAL A 830 -26.23 12.42 16.41
N VAL A 831 -25.47 12.59 15.33
CA VAL A 831 -24.25 13.39 15.28
C VAL A 831 -24.56 14.72 14.61
N VAL A 832 -24.30 15.81 15.31
CA VAL A 832 -24.48 17.17 14.83
C VAL A 832 -23.13 17.76 14.44
N GLY A 833 -22.95 18.06 13.16
CA GLY A 833 -21.75 18.73 12.66
C GLY A 833 -21.93 20.25 12.59
N LEU A 834 -20.90 21.00 12.99
CA LEU A 834 -20.87 22.46 12.84
C LEU A 834 -20.37 22.88 11.44
N ASP A 835 -20.82 24.06 11.01
CA ASP A 835 -20.71 24.59 9.64
C ASP A 835 -19.33 24.37 8.98
N ALA A 836 -19.35 23.73 7.80
CA ALA A 836 -18.20 23.37 6.95
C ALA A 836 -17.20 22.37 7.55
N ARG A 837 -16.58 22.67 8.71
CA ARG A 837 -15.45 21.88 9.23
C ARG A 837 -15.89 20.65 10.01
N GLY A 838 -16.96 20.76 10.79
CA GLY A 838 -17.67 19.60 11.34
C GLY A 838 -18.27 18.68 10.27
N PHE A 839 -18.36 19.11 9.00
CA PHE A 839 -18.83 18.27 7.89
C PHE A 839 -17.73 17.43 7.25
N LEU A 840 -16.46 17.74 7.52
CA LEU A 840 -15.33 17.01 6.96
C LEU A 840 -15.27 15.57 7.48
N PHE A 841 -15.66 15.36 8.74
CA PHE A 841 -15.65 14.04 9.37
C PHE A 841 -16.98 13.65 10.06
N GLY A 842 -17.86 14.61 10.36
CA GLY A 842 -19.11 14.35 11.07
C GLY A 842 -20.03 13.31 10.41
N PRO A 843 -20.28 13.36 9.08
CA PRO A 843 -21.07 12.35 8.39
C PRO A 843 -20.44 10.96 8.46
N SER A 844 -19.12 10.87 8.25
CA SER A 844 -18.37 9.60 8.31
C SER A 844 -18.39 9.00 9.70
N LEU A 845 -18.23 9.82 10.74
CA LEU A 845 -18.34 9.40 12.14
C LEU A 845 -19.77 8.96 12.50
N ALA A 846 -20.80 9.67 12.03
CA ALA A 846 -22.19 9.28 12.23
C ALA A 846 -22.48 7.88 11.66
N LEU A 847 -22.00 7.61 10.43
CA LEU A 847 -22.13 6.30 9.80
C LEU A 847 -21.48 5.19 10.61
N ARG A 848 -20.26 5.41 11.13
CA ARG A 848 -19.55 4.43 11.97
C ARG A 848 -20.27 4.14 13.28
N LEU A 849 -20.84 5.18 13.91
CA LEU A 849 -21.55 5.04 15.18
C LEU A 849 -22.98 4.49 15.02
N GLY A 850 -23.49 4.37 13.78
CA GLY A 850 -24.88 4.00 13.50
C GLY A 850 -25.88 5.10 13.85
N ALA A 851 -25.45 6.36 13.84
CA ALA A 851 -26.25 7.55 14.18
C ALA A 851 -26.70 8.31 12.92
N SER A 852 -27.76 9.11 13.00
CA SER A 852 -28.09 10.06 11.92
C SER A 852 -27.17 11.28 11.97
N PHE A 853 -26.90 11.88 10.80
CA PHE A 853 -26.15 13.13 10.73
C PHE A 853 -27.08 14.33 10.55
N VAL A 854 -26.85 15.40 11.32
CA VAL A 854 -27.60 16.65 11.21
C VAL A 854 -26.63 17.83 11.07
N PRO A 855 -26.70 18.61 9.97
CA PRO A 855 -25.87 19.79 9.80
C PRO A 855 -26.42 20.99 10.57
N VAL A 856 -25.56 21.70 11.30
CA VAL A 856 -25.78 23.08 11.73
C VAL A 856 -25.13 24.01 10.72
N ARG A 857 -25.87 24.99 10.21
CA ARG A 857 -25.38 25.91 9.18
C ARG A 857 -25.58 27.36 9.61
N LYS A 858 -24.81 28.26 9.01
CA LYS A 858 -25.10 29.70 9.07
C LYS A 858 -26.48 30.02 8.51
N ARG A 859 -27.05 31.13 8.99
CA ARG A 859 -28.39 31.59 8.61
C ARG A 859 -28.59 31.65 7.08
N GLY A 860 -29.71 31.10 6.62
CA GLY A 860 -30.13 31.12 5.21
C GLY A 860 -29.50 30.03 4.33
N LYS A 861 -28.83 29.03 4.91
CA LYS A 861 -28.19 27.92 4.16
C LYS A 861 -28.93 26.59 4.27
N LEU A 862 -29.99 26.51 5.08
CA LEU A 862 -30.85 25.32 5.21
C LEU A 862 -32.23 25.60 4.61
N PRO A 863 -32.85 24.62 3.92
CA PRO A 863 -34.19 24.78 3.39
C PRO A 863 -35.25 24.59 4.47
N GLY A 864 -36.41 25.23 4.33
CA GLY A 864 -37.55 25.05 5.23
C GLY A 864 -37.42 25.77 6.59
N PRO A 865 -38.38 25.54 7.51
CA PRO A 865 -38.38 26.13 8.85
C PRO A 865 -37.14 25.70 9.66
N CYS A 866 -36.54 26.65 10.39
CA CYS A 866 -35.31 26.43 11.13
C CYS A 866 -35.37 27.12 12.50
N GLU A 867 -34.88 26.42 13.51
CA GLU A 867 -34.51 27.02 14.79
C GLU A 867 -33.22 27.82 14.64
N THR A 868 -33.10 28.94 15.35
CA THR A 868 -31.95 29.84 15.26
C THR A 868 -31.35 30.10 16.64
N ALA A 869 -30.02 30.11 16.72
CA ALA A 869 -29.25 30.48 17.90
C ALA A 869 -28.14 31.46 17.53
N GLU A 870 -28.00 32.52 18.32
CA GLU A 870 -26.95 33.53 18.18
C GLU A 870 -25.69 33.08 18.94
N TYR A 871 -24.52 33.35 18.38
CA TYR A 871 -23.25 33.30 19.11
C TYR A 871 -22.42 34.55 18.83
N LYS A 872 -21.60 34.93 19.82
CA LYS A 872 -20.70 36.08 19.73
C LYS A 872 -19.37 35.68 19.10
N LYS A 873 -18.89 36.49 18.17
CA LYS A 873 -17.51 36.45 17.65
C LYS A 873 -16.66 37.47 18.41
N GLU A 874 -15.34 37.44 18.20
CA GLU A 874 -14.42 38.47 18.69
C GLU A 874 -14.81 39.87 18.19
N TYR A 875 -15.37 39.96 16.98
CA TYR A 875 -16.04 41.15 16.44
C TYR A 875 -17.42 40.78 15.85
N GLY A 876 -18.50 41.20 16.52
CA GLY A 876 -19.89 41.03 16.06
C GLY A 876 -20.60 39.75 16.57
N SER A 877 -21.82 39.51 16.08
CA SER A 877 -22.57 38.27 16.33
C SER A 877 -22.95 37.58 15.02
N ASP A 878 -23.05 36.25 15.06
CA ASP A 878 -23.48 35.43 13.93
C ASP A 878 -24.51 34.40 14.42
N PHE A 879 -25.21 33.77 13.48
CA PHE A 879 -26.37 32.93 13.77
C PHE A 879 -26.21 31.57 13.14
N PHE A 880 -26.38 30.54 13.96
CA PHE A 880 -26.55 29.18 13.51
C PHE A 880 -28.02 28.78 13.42
N GLN A 881 -28.30 27.94 12.44
CA GLN A 881 -29.61 27.37 12.18
C GLN A 881 -29.55 25.85 12.11
N MET A 882 -30.62 25.22 12.59
CA MET A 882 -30.88 23.79 12.46
C MET A 882 -32.34 23.61 12.01
N GLN A 883 -32.59 22.74 11.04
CA GLN A 883 -33.95 22.52 10.54
C GLN A 883 -34.88 22.01 11.64
N GLU A 884 -36.12 22.49 11.64
CA GLU A 884 -37.15 21.97 12.55
C GLU A 884 -37.35 20.46 12.33
N GLY A 885 -37.38 19.69 13.42
CA GLY A 885 -37.51 18.23 13.38
C GLY A 885 -36.25 17.46 12.99
N ALA A 886 -35.11 18.13 12.77
CA ALA A 886 -33.83 17.46 12.49
C ALA A 886 -33.36 16.60 13.68
N VAL A 887 -33.66 17.04 14.90
CA VAL A 887 -33.49 16.28 16.14
C VAL A 887 -34.87 16.06 16.74
N LYS A 888 -35.16 14.82 17.14
CA LYS A 888 -36.40 14.43 17.80
C LYS A 888 -36.23 14.49 19.32
N SER A 889 -37.32 14.78 20.01
CA SER A 889 -37.35 14.80 21.49
C SER A 889 -36.83 13.49 22.08
N GLY A 890 -35.87 13.58 23.00
CA GLY A 890 -35.28 12.45 23.72
C GLY A 890 -34.09 11.78 23.02
N GLN A 891 -33.71 12.19 21.81
CA GLN A 891 -32.50 11.64 21.15
C GLN A 891 -31.22 12.10 21.84
N ASN A 892 -30.26 11.18 21.99
CA ASN A 892 -28.91 11.47 22.46
C ASN A 892 -28.09 12.04 21.30
N VAL A 893 -27.52 13.22 21.51
CA VAL A 893 -26.85 13.99 20.46
C VAL A 893 -25.38 14.20 20.81
N LEU A 894 -24.50 13.82 19.89
CA LEU A 894 -23.09 14.14 19.94
C LEU A 894 -22.80 15.33 19.00
N ILE A 895 -22.18 16.38 19.52
CA ILE A 895 -21.86 17.58 18.74
C ILE A 895 -20.39 17.54 18.34
N VAL A 896 -20.08 17.77 17.06
CA VAL A 896 -18.72 17.63 16.51
C VAL A 896 -18.29 18.84 15.70
N ASP A 897 -17.03 19.25 15.88
CA ASP A 897 -16.34 20.22 15.04
C ASP A 897 -14.83 19.97 15.06
N ASP A 898 -14.07 20.67 14.24
CA ASP A 898 -12.62 20.48 14.22
C ASP A 898 -11.89 21.04 15.44
N ILE A 899 -12.18 22.29 15.81
CA ILE A 899 -11.43 23.03 16.83
C ILE A 899 -12.38 23.68 17.83
N ILE A 900 -12.07 23.55 19.12
CA ILE A 900 -12.71 24.36 20.17
C ILE A 900 -11.80 25.51 20.61
N ALA A 901 -12.26 26.74 20.34
CA ALA A 901 -11.62 27.99 20.74
C ALA A 901 -12.31 28.60 21.97
N THR A 902 -13.19 29.60 21.79
CA THR A 902 -13.97 30.22 22.89
C THR A 902 -15.22 29.43 23.29
N GLY A 903 -15.54 28.34 22.58
CA GLY A 903 -16.73 27.49 22.83
C GLY A 903 -18.07 28.07 22.36
N GLY A 904 -18.14 29.34 21.93
CA GLY A 904 -19.41 30.02 21.62
C GLY A 904 -20.22 29.40 20.47
N SER A 905 -19.55 28.94 19.40
CA SER A 905 -20.18 28.24 18.27
C SER A 905 -20.79 26.90 18.69
N ALA A 906 -20.05 26.11 19.46
CA ALA A 906 -20.50 24.83 20.01
C ALA A 906 -21.65 25.00 21.02
N ALA A 907 -21.59 26.03 21.88
CA ALA A 907 -22.67 26.34 22.83
C ALA A 907 -23.97 26.72 22.11
N ALA A 908 -23.89 27.48 21.01
CA ALA A 908 -25.06 27.79 20.19
C ALA A 908 -25.64 26.55 19.50
N ALA A 909 -24.80 25.63 19.02
CA ALA A 909 -25.25 24.34 18.51
C ALA A 909 -25.95 23.51 19.61
N GLY A 910 -25.40 23.48 20.82
CA GLY A 910 -26.03 22.84 21.98
C GLY A 910 -27.40 23.45 22.32
N SER A 911 -27.52 24.78 22.27
CA SER A 911 -28.81 25.46 22.46
C SER A 911 -29.85 25.06 21.41
N LEU A 912 -29.46 24.92 20.14
CA LEU A 912 -30.35 24.45 19.07
C LEU A 912 -30.83 23.01 19.33
N VAL A 913 -29.91 22.11 19.72
CA VAL A 913 -30.26 20.73 20.05
C VAL A 913 -31.28 20.68 21.18
N LYS A 914 -31.09 21.47 22.25
CA LYS A 914 -32.02 21.54 23.39
C LYS A 914 -33.38 22.12 23.02
N LYS A 915 -33.42 23.17 22.17
CA LYS A 915 -34.68 23.75 21.67
C LYS A 915 -35.51 22.73 20.89
N LEU A 916 -34.85 21.84 20.14
CA LEU A 916 -35.49 20.75 19.41
C LEU A 916 -35.79 19.52 20.28
N GLY A 917 -35.44 19.54 21.57
CA GLY A 917 -35.73 18.48 22.53
C GLY A 917 -34.70 17.35 22.62
N GLY A 918 -33.53 17.50 21.99
CA GLY A 918 -32.42 16.54 22.10
C GLY A 918 -31.67 16.65 23.43
N THR A 919 -31.07 15.54 23.86
CA THR A 919 -30.18 15.48 25.03
C THR A 919 -28.74 15.46 24.56
N ILE A 920 -27.92 16.40 25.01
CA ILE A 920 -26.51 16.48 24.61
C ILE A 920 -25.72 15.42 25.38
N MET A 921 -25.20 14.43 24.65
CA MET A 921 -24.36 13.36 25.20
C MET A 921 -22.93 13.85 25.46
N GLY A 922 -22.42 14.70 24.56
CA GLY A 922 -21.10 15.31 24.68
C GLY A 922 -20.74 16.14 23.46
N TYR A 923 -19.57 16.77 23.55
CA TYR A 923 -18.93 17.54 22.49
C TYR A 923 -17.59 16.90 22.14
N LEU A 924 -17.27 16.82 20.86
CA LEU A 924 -16.06 16.17 20.36
C LEU A 924 -15.34 17.07 19.36
N PHE A 925 -14.05 17.29 19.61
CA PHE A 925 -13.19 18.09 18.74
C PHE A 925 -11.88 17.37 18.41
N ILE A 926 -11.25 17.76 17.31
CA ILE A 926 -9.92 17.27 16.95
C ILE A 926 -8.88 17.98 17.82
N LEU A 927 -9.00 19.30 17.99
CA LEU A 927 -8.03 20.14 18.70
C LEU A 927 -8.68 21.09 19.69
N GLU A 928 -8.01 21.32 20.82
CA GLU A 928 -8.37 22.31 21.84
C GLU A 928 -7.36 23.45 21.95
N LEU A 929 -7.86 24.69 21.99
CA LEU A 929 -7.05 25.87 22.33
C LEU A 929 -7.26 26.19 23.82
N ASP A 930 -6.54 25.47 24.69
CA ASP A 930 -6.75 25.46 26.15
C ASP A 930 -6.76 26.87 26.79
N PHE A 931 -5.91 27.78 26.28
CA PHE A 931 -5.79 29.15 26.78
C PHE A 931 -7.07 30.01 26.61
N LEU A 932 -7.98 29.65 25.70
CA LEU A 932 -9.24 30.35 25.48
C LEU A 932 -10.38 29.86 26.37
N LYS A 933 -10.15 28.79 27.14
CA LYS A 933 -11.12 28.20 28.10
C LYS A 933 -12.50 27.90 27.49
N GLY A 934 -12.55 27.50 26.22
CA GLY A 934 -13.82 27.23 25.54
C GLY A 934 -14.65 26.12 26.17
N ARG A 935 -13.98 25.15 26.80
CA ARG A 935 -14.60 24.04 27.54
C ARG A 935 -15.52 24.53 28.66
N ASP A 936 -15.23 25.66 29.31
CA ASP A 936 -16.01 26.23 30.42
C ASP A 936 -17.39 26.74 29.96
N GLN A 937 -17.58 26.95 28.66
CA GLN A 937 -18.85 27.42 28.09
C GLN A 937 -19.80 26.28 27.71
N LEU A 938 -19.37 25.02 27.84
CA LEU A 938 -20.12 23.84 27.40
C LEU A 938 -20.74 23.11 28.58
N ASP A 939 -21.94 22.58 28.36
CA ASP A 939 -22.84 22.04 29.39
C ASP A 939 -22.95 20.51 29.38
N ALA A 940 -22.02 19.84 28.69
CA ALA A 940 -21.90 18.40 28.60
C ALA A 940 -20.40 18.01 28.50
N PRO A 941 -20.04 16.73 28.69
CA PRO A 941 -18.66 16.28 28.58
C PRO A 941 -18.01 16.68 27.25
N VAL A 942 -16.79 17.21 27.31
CA VAL A 942 -16.00 17.63 26.14
C VAL A 942 -14.82 16.69 25.97
N HIS A 943 -14.60 16.23 24.74
CA HIS A 943 -13.47 15.39 24.40
C HIS A 943 -12.70 15.94 23.20
N THR A 944 -11.38 15.85 23.30
CA THR A 944 -10.43 16.45 22.35
C THR A 944 -9.32 15.43 22.08
N LEU A 945 -8.96 15.22 20.80
CA LEU A 945 -7.89 14.28 20.45
C LEU A 945 -6.50 14.86 20.72
N LEU A 946 -6.34 16.16 20.50
CA LEU A 946 -5.12 16.91 20.68
C LEU A 946 -5.37 18.10 21.63
N SER A 947 -4.42 18.37 22.52
CA SER A 947 -4.41 19.53 23.44
C SER A 947 -3.03 20.21 23.48
N GLY A 948 -3.00 21.53 23.73
CA GLY A 948 -1.80 22.41 23.78
C GLY A 948 -1.79 23.48 22.68
N GLN A 949 -1.57 24.79 22.93
CA GLN A 949 -0.63 25.47 23.86
C GLN A 949 -1.24 26.57 24.79
N GLU A 950 -0.76 26.68 26.03
CA GLU A 950 -0.61 27.95 26.81
C GLU A 950 0.65 28.69 26.29
N GLU A 951 0.84 30.01 26.18
CA GLU A 951 0.21 31.27 26.62
C GLU A 951 0.49 32.32 25.52
N LYS A 952 -0.42 33.27 25.27
CA LYS A 952 -0.16 34.45 24.43
C LYS A 952 0.32 35.63 25.30
N MET A 953 1.30 36.38 24.78
CA MET A 953 1.58 37.79 25.04
C MET A 953 2.15 38.19 26.43
N GLU A 954 3.49 38.35 26.50
CA GLU A 954 4.15 39.54 27.06
C GLU A 954 5.63 39.61 26.61
N GLN A 955 5.87 40.18 25.42
CA GLN A 955 6.98 41.09 25.07
C GLN A 955 6.85 41.59 23.63
#